data_AF-A0A5D2CD17-F1
#
_entry.id   AF-A0A5D2CD17-F1
#
_cell.length_a   1.000
_cell.length_b   1.000
_cell.length_c   1.000
_cell.angle_alpha   90.00
_cell.angle_beta   90.00
_cell.angle_gamma   90.00
#
_symmetry.space_group_name_H-M   'P 1'
#
loop_
_entity.id
_entity.type
_entity.pdbx_description
1 polymer ?
#
loop_
_entity_poly.entity_id
_entity_poly.type
_entity_poly.pdbx_seq_one_letter_code
_entity_poly.pdbx_strand_id
1 'polypeptide(L)'
;MTYDPRRCWEDIYDAINKAKHFIYITGWSVYTEITLIRDPKKEKPGSDETLGNLLLKKAKEGVKVLLLVWDDRTSIELLKQEGLMSTHDEETSAYFRFRGVHCVLCPRNPDNKRSFVEGIKIATMFTHHQKTLIVDSENPNPGEKRTVVSFIGGIDLCDGRYDTQDHPLFDTLKDIHHDDFHQPNFNYSSIEKGGPREPWHDIHCKLEGPVAWDVLYNFEQRWLKQAVCRKHHLFSTKKIEEMTVRPPKNLPLDHSETWCVQLFRSIDNGAVVGFPENVKIAHQYGLLSGKNTIIERSIQDAYINAIRRAKNFIYIENQYFLGSSFGWNSEDVKDEDIAALNLIPKELSLKIVSKIKAGERFSVYIVIPMWPEGIPESGPVQAILDWQRRTIQMMYRDVAQALHNEGNPRDYLTFFCLGNREKENKSGEYLPNEKPDPNSDYGRAQQSRRFMIYVHSKMMIVDDEYIIIGSANINERSMAGSRDSEIAMGAFQPYHLATKQPVRGQIYGLRMALWKEHLGQRHDSFATPETEKCIQEVNSIAERNWVLYSSETQEEDLPGHLLRYPINVGEDGSVSSLPGAENFPDTNAPVLGSKSNILPPISRGCFGCFIAVDDPSKRLKIRGRKAKRSSCSEDFWNSSGCEMEHSGVQSQGSISSTNVSNLDPSGSTSHPSEFVNHGLLLWSQTRQQWLGNNKSEKRVQPRQPTISWNTIYESLHGNYKSFPHPIPLPEMVDFLVDVWEQEGLYG
;
A
#
# COMPACT_ATOMS: atom_id res chain seq x y z
N MET A 1 -23.92 1.22 20.68
CA MET A 1 -23.17 -0.02 20.38
C MET A 1 -21.76 0.16 20.92
N THR A 2 -21.24 -0.79 21.67
CA THR A 2 -19.84 -0.78 22.16
C THR A 2 -18.98 -1.43 21.08
N TYR A 3 -17.91 -0.76 20.63
CA TYR A 3 -16.97 -1.33 19.66
C TYR A 3 -16.14 -2.44 20.32
N ASP A 4 -16.03 -3.59 19.66
CA ASP A 4 -15.26 -4.74 20.12
C ASP A 4 -14.06 -4.97 19.19
N PRO A 5 -12.82 -4.68 19.63
CA PRO A 5 -11.63 -4.86 18.81
C PRO A 5 -11.40 -6.32 18.39
N ARG A 6 -11.20 -6.54 17.09
CA ARG A 6 -10.75 -7.83 16.54
C ARG A 6 -9.23 -7.96 16.64
N ARG A 7 -8.71 -9.18 16.49
CA ARG A 7 -7.29 -9.50 16.70
C ARG A 7 -6.72 -10.20 15.48
N CYS A 8 -5.82 -9.50 14.77
CA CYS A 8 -5.38 -9.89 13.43
C CYS A 8 -4.72 -11.27 13.38
N TRP A 9 -3.60 -11.46 14.08
CA TRP A 9 -2.85 -12.72 14.00
C TRP A 9 -3.56 -13.89 14.70
N GLU A 10 -4.41 -13.62 15.71
CA GLU A 10 -5.30 -14.65 16.27
C GLU A 10 -6.32 -15.15 15.23
N ASP A 11 -6.99 -14.24 14.52
CA ASP A 11 -7.95 -14.60 13.47
C ASP A 11 -7.25 -15.29 12.27
N ILE A 12 -6.02 -14.89 11.92
CA ILE A 12 -5.19 -15.54 10.89
C ILE A 12 -4.78 -16.97 11.30
N TYR A 13 -4.28 -17.15 12.53
CA TYR A 13 -3.92 -18.46 13.05
C TYR A 13 -5.11 -19.42 13.01
N ASP A 14 -6.26 -18.97 13.52
CA ASP A 14 -7.51 -19.74 13.52
C ASP A 14 -7.93 -20.10 12.09
N ALA A 15 -7.82 -19.17 11.14
CA ALA A 15 -8.17 -19.38 9.74
C ALA A 15 -7.27 -20.44 9.06
N ILE A 16 -5.95 -20.37 9.25
CA ILE A 16 -4.99 -21.36 8.74
C ILE A 16 -5.26 -22.74 9.36
N ASN A 17 -5.41 -22.79 10.69
CA ASN A 17 -5.58 -24.05 11.41
C ASN A 17 -6.88 -24.77 11.00
N LYS A 18 -7.96 -24.01 10.80
CA LYS A 18 -9.29 -24.53 10.41
C LYS A 18 -9.45 -24.84 8.92
N ALA A 19 -8.53 -24.39 8.05
CA ALA A 19 -8.59 -24.66 6.61
C ALA A 19 -8.57 -26.16 6.30
N LYS A 20 -9.31 -26.58 5.26
CA LYS A 20 -9.47 -28.00 4.88
C LYS A 20 -9.12 -28.28 3.42
N HIS A 21 -9.08 -27.28 2.56
CA HIS A 21 -8.88 -27.45 1.12
C HIS A 21 -7.69 -26.66 0.60
N PHE A 22 -7.59 -25.37 0.89
CA PHE A 22 -6.50 -24.53 0.40
C PHE A 22 -6.12 -23.40 1.35
N ILE A 23 -4.84 -23.00 1.26
CA ILE A 23 -4.26 -21.82 1.90
C ILE A 23 -3.38 -21.14 0.86
N TYR A 24 -3.76 -19.95 0.40
CA TYR A 24 -3.00 -19.16 -0.58
C TYR A 24 -2.48 -17.88 0.09
N ILE A 25 -1.20 -17.57 -0.07
CA ILE A 25 -0.55 -16.45 0.61
C ILE A 25 0.27 -15.64 -0.40
N THR A 26 0.16 -14.31 -0.33
CA THR A 26 1.15 -13.40 -0.93
C THR A 26 1.80 -12.58 0.17
N GLY A 27 3.09 -12.33 0.05
CA GLY A 27 3.81 -11.44 0.95
C GLY A 27 4.92 -10.71 0.21
N TRP A 28 5.21 -9.49 0.66
CA TRP A 28 6.46 -8.84 0.31
C TRP A 28 7.63 -9.55 1.01
N SER A 29 7.39 -9.98 2.25
CA SER A 29 8.24 -10.90 3.00
C SER A 29 7.35 -11.92 3.72
N VAL A 30 7.85 -13.14 3.87
CA VAL A 30 7.27 -14.15 4.75
C VAL A 30 8.42 -14.74 5.55
N TYR A 31 8.27 -14.87 6.87
CA TYR A 31 9.28 -15.50 7.70
C TYR A 31 8.71 -16.75 8.38
N THR A 32 9.36 -17.90 8.19
CA THR A 32 8.81 -19.18 8.62
C THR A 32 8.88 -19.42 10.13
N GLU A 33 9.75 -18.71 10.84
CA GLU A 33 10.03 -18.96 12.25
C GLU A 33 9.15 -18.14 13.22
N ILE A 34 8.33 -17.21 12.71
CA ILE A 34 7.42 -16.45 13.59
C ILE A 34 6.33 -17.34 14.18
N THR A 35 5.90 -17.00 15.40
CA THR A 35 4.68 -17.52 16.02
C THR A 35 3.56 -16.48 15.96
N LEU A 36 2.33 -16.93 15.68
CA LEU A 36 1.18 -16.03 15.49
C LEU A 36 0.46 -15.67 16.80
N ILE A 37 0.59 -16.50 17.83
CA ILE A 37 -0.06 -16.32 19.13
C ILE A 37 1.05 -16.16 20.17
N ARG A 38 1.21 -14.95 20.71
CA ARG A 38 2.26 -14.68 21.72
C ARG A 38 1.74 -14.13 23.04
N ASP A 39 0.49 -13.66 23.10
CA ASP A 39 -0.12 -13.22 24.36
C ASP A 39 -0.21 -14.41 25.35
N PRO A 40 0.53 -14.38 26.47
CA PRO A 40 0.54 -15.48 27.45
C PRO A 40 -0.84 -15.77 28.04
N LYS A 41 -1.76 -14.78 28.05
CA LYS A 41 -3.14 -14.95 28.55
C LYS A 41 -4.05 -15.67 27.55
N LYS A 42 -3.57 -15.91 26.33
CA LYS A 42 -4.34 -16.46 25.20
C LYS A 42 -3.68 -17.68 24.58
N GLU A 43 -2.67 -18.22 25.23
CA GLU A 43 -1.99 -19.45 24.82
C GLU A 43 -3.02 -20.60 24.70
N LYS A 44 -2.99 -21.25 23.54
CA LYS A 44 -3.76 -22.46 23.19
C LYS A 44 -2.77 -23.58 22.82
N PRO A 45 -3.16 -24.86 22.89
CA PRO A 45 -2.32 -25.95 22.41
C PRO A 45 -1.85 -25.72 20.95
N GLY A 46 -0.52 -25.67 20.74
CA GLY A 46 0.10 -25.38 19.43
C GLY A 46 0.27 -23.89 19.11
N SER A 47 0.20 -23.00 20.10
CA SER A 47 0.48 -21.56 19.92
C SER A 47 1.96 -21.26 19.70
N ASP A 48 2.83 -22.16 20.17
CA ASP A 48 4.27 -22.19 19.96
C ASP A 48 4.67 -22.69 18.55
N GLU A 49 3.72 -23.20 17.77
CA GLU A 49 3.98 -23.67 16.41
C GLU A 49 4.32 -22.50 15.49
N THR A 50 5.51 -22.53 14.91
CA THR A 50 5.94 -21.52 13.93
C THR A 50 5.05 -21.56 12.67
N LEU A 51 4.92 -20.44 11.97
CA LEU A 51 4.14 -20.34 10.73
C LEU A 51 4.56 -21.41 9.71
N GLY A 52 5.87 -21.64 9.57
CA GLY A 52 6.42 -22.67 8.69
C GLY A 52 5.92 -24.06 9.03
N ASN A 53 6.00 -24.44 10.32
CA ASN A 53 5.53 -25.75 10.79
C ASN A 53 4.00 -25.89 10.64
N LEU A 54 3.24 -24.85 10.97
CA LEU A 54 1.79 -24.83 10.82
C LEU A 54 1.40 -25.08 9.34
N LEU A 55 2.01 -24.37 8.39
CA LEU A 55 1.73 -24.55 6.96
C LEU A 55 2.12 -25.95 6.46
N LEU A 56 3.24 -26.51 6.93
CA LEU A 56 3.66 -27.87 6.60
C LEU A 56 2.70 -28.92 7.15
N LYS A 57 2.21 -28.74 8.37
CA LYS A 57 1.19 -29.59 8.99
C LYS A 57 -0.09 -29.58 8.17
N LYS A 58 -0.58 -28.39 7.78
CA LYS A 58 -1.75 -28.28 6.88
C LYS A 58 -1.52 -28.96 5.54
N ALA A 59 -0.34 -28.80 4.94
CA ALA A 59 0.01 -29.50 3.69
C ALA A 59 0.00 -31.03 3.84
N LYS A 60 0.51 -31.57 4.97
CA LYS A 60 0.47 -33.01 5.28
C LYS A 60 -0.95 -33.54 5.49
N GLU A 61 -1.86 -32.71 5.99
CA GLU A 61 -3.30 -33.02 6.11
C GLU A 61 -4.04 -33.01 4.76
N GLY A 62 -3.35 -32.68 3.66
CA GLY A 62 -3.91 -32.64 2.31
C GLY A 62 -4.40 -31.26 1.86
N VAL A 63 -4.21 -30.21 2.67
CA VAL A 63 -4.54 -28.83 2.29
C VAL A 63 -3.55 -28.34 1.23
N LYS A 64 -4.06 -27.73 0.15
CA LYS A 64 -3.22 -27.16 -0.91
C LYS A 64 -2.66 -25.80 -0.45
N VAL A 65 -1.36 -25.76 -0.13
CA VAL A 65 -0.69 -24.53 0.33
C VAL A 65 0.17 -23.92 -0.79
N LEU A 66 -0.18 -22.71 -1.23
CA LEU A 66 0.49 -21.97 -2.32
C LEU A 66 0.97 -20.61 -1.84
N LEU A 67 2.25 -20.28 -2.03
CA LEU A 67 2.82 -18.99 -1.66
C LEU A 67 3.38 -18.28 -2.90
N LEU A 68 3.07 -16.99 -3.05
CA LEU A 68 3.73 -16.05 -3.95
C LEU A 68 4.48 -15.01 -3.10
N VAL A 69 5.77 -15.24 -2.85
CA VAL A 69 6.64 -14.32 -2.10
C VAL A 69 7.43 -13.49 -3.11
N TRP A 70 7.63 -12.20 -2.86
CA TRP A 70 8.46 -11.37 -3.73
C TRP A 70 9.91 -11.91 -3.80
N ASP A 71 10.51 -11.90 -4.99
CA ASP A 71 11.90 -12.30 -5.26
C ASP A 71 12.81 -11.07 -5.15
N ASP A 72 13.51 -10.91 -4.01
CA ASP A 72 14.55 -9.90 -3.86
C ASP A 72 15.83 -10.35 -4.57
N ARG A 73 15.90 -10.02 -5.86
CA ARG A 73 17.04 -10.36 -6.72
C ARG A 73 18.36 -9.73 -6.30
N THR A 74 18.37 -8.76 -5.38
CA THR A 74 19.63 -8.22 -4.84
C THR A 74 20.36 -9.24 -3.96
N SER A 75 19.65 -10.25 -3.46
CA SER A 75 20.19 -11.38 -2.68
C SER A 75 21.12 -12.30 -3.46
N ILE A 76 21.04 -12.32 -4.80
CA ILE A 76 21.75 -13.30 -5.65
C ILE A 76 23.05 -12.73 -6.25
N GLU A 77 23.17 -11.41 -6.46
CA GLU A 77 24.23 -10.88 -7.35
C GLU A 77 25.48 -10.29 -6.70
N LEU A 78 25.55 -9.97 -5.39
CA LEU A 78 26.81 -9.40 -4.85
C LEU A 78 27.27 -9.78 -3.43
N LEU A 79 26.43 -10.29 -2.54
CA LEU A 79 26.85 -10.67 -1.18
C LEU A 79 26.11 -11.92 -0.73
N LYS A 80 26.83 -12.98 -0.38
CA LYS A 80 26.28 -14.24 0.19
C LYS A 80 25.76 -14.07 1.64
N GLN A 81 25.29 -12.88 1.99
CA GLN A 81 24.70 -12.57 3.30
C GLN A 81 23.55 -11.59 3.05
N GLU A 82 22.37 -11.95 3.58
CA GLU A 82 21.13 -11.16 3.75
C GLU A 82 20.84 -10.09 2.67
N GLY A 83 19.78 -10.28 1.90
CA GLY A 83 19.36 -9.34 0.84
C GLY A 83 19.28 -7.89 1.32
N LEU A 84 19.48 -6.94 0.38
CA LEU A 84 19.60 -5.50 0.69
C LEU A 84 18.35 -4.93 1.39
N MET A 85 17.23 -5.63 1.27
CA MET A 85 15.90 -5.22 1.70
C MET A 85 15.44 -5.94 2.97
N SER A 86 16.31 -6.73 3.61
CA SER A 86 15.99 -7.51 4.82
C SER A 86 14.72 -8.37 4.66
N THR A 87 14.56 -9.03 3.51
CA THR A 87 13.49 -10.02 3.27
C THR A 87 13.95 -11.43 3.58
N HIS A 88 13.00 -12.31 3.88
CA HIS A 88 13.23 -13.75 4.14
C HIS A 88 12.74 -14.64 2.99
N ASP A 89 12.73 -14.12 1.77
CA ASP A 89 12.13 -14.76 0.60
C ASP A 89 12.89 -16.04 0.20
N GLU A 90 14.20 -15.97 -0.02
CA GLU A 90 15.02 -17.13 -0.36
C GLU A 90 15.06 -18.18 0.76
N GLU A 91 15.14 -17.74 2.02
CA GLU A 91 15.11 -18.61 3.20
C GLU A 91 13.77 -19.36 3.29
N THR A 92 12.66 -18.67 3.10
CA THR A 92 11.32 -19.25 3.08
C THR A 92 11.12 -20.22 1.92
N SER A 93 11.60 -19.85 0.73
CA SER A 93 11.58 -20.72 -0.45
C SER A 93 12.36 -22.01 -0.20
N ALA A 94 13.57 -21.90 0.37
CA ALA A 94 14.39 -23.03 0.75
C ALA A 94 13.72 -23.89 1.83
N TYR A 95 13.12 -23.27 2.84
CA TYR A 95 12.45 -23.96 3.94
C TYR A 95 11.33 -24.89 3.46
N PHE A 96 10.53 -24.47 2.47
CA PHE A 96 9.41 -25.25 1.93
C PHE A 96 9.79 -26.20 0.79
N ARG A 97 11.02 -26.11 0.27
CA ARG A 97 11.46 -26.89 -0.88
C ARG A 97 11.31 -28.40 -0.62
N PHE A 98 10.55 -29.07 -1.50
CA PHE A 98 10.23 -30.51 -1.42
C PHE A 98 9.43 -30.95 -0.18
N ARG A 99 8.71 -30.04 0.50
CA ARG A 99 7.95 -30.35 1.73
C ARG A 99 6.43 -30.16 1.61
N GLY A 100 5.89 -30.23 0.39
CA GLY A 100 4.44 -30.21 0.13
C GLY A 100 3.77 -28.83 0.10
N VAL A 101 4.44 -27.80 0.63
CA VAL A 101 4.07 -26.39 0.44
C VAL A 101 4.73 -25.87 -0.84
N HIS A 102 3.96 -25.19 -1.69
CA HIS A 102 4.45 -24.70 -2.98
C HIS A 102 4.75 -23.20 -2.92
N CYS A 103 5.98 -22.86 -2.50
CA CYS A 103 6.47 -21.48 -2.48
C CYS A 103 7.12 -21.08 -3.80
N VAL A 104 6.68 -19.96 -4.39
CA VAL A 104 7.20 -19.39 -5.64
C VAL A 104 7.72 -17.99 -5.36
N LEU A 105 9.01 -17.79 -5.65
CA LEU A 105 9.64 -16.49 -5.69
C LEU A 105 9.19 -15.74 -6.94
N CYS A 106 8.63 -14.55 -6.74
CA CYS A 106 7.93 -13.77 -7.75
C CYS A 106 8.68 -12.47 -8.02
N PRO A 107 9.44 -12.40 -9.12
CA PRO A 107 10.08 -11.16 -9.54
C PRO A 107 9.07 -10.19 -10.13
N ARG A 108 9.29 -8.89 -9.87
CA ARG A 108 8.46 -7.84 -10.45
C ARG A 108 8.98 -7.42 -11.83
N ASN A 109 8.59 -8.16 -12.86
CA ASN A 109 9.01 -7.86 -14.23
C ASN A 109 7.96 -7.02 -14.97
N PRO A 110 8.37 -6.13 -15.89
CA PRO A 110 7.47 -5.58 -16.90
C PRO A 110 7.10 -6.67 -17.93
N ASP A 111 6.01 -6.47 -18.67
CA ASP A 111 5.61 -7.39 -19.74
C ASP A 111 6.71 -7.52 -20.82
N ASN A 112 6.79 -8.68 -21.49
CA ASN A 112 7.88 -9.09 -22.41
C ASN A 112 8.07 -8.21 -23.66
N LYS A 113 7.40 -7.06 -23.76
CA LYS A 113 7.41 -6.12 -24.89
C LYS A 113 8.31 -4.89 -24.67
N ARG A 114 9.19 -4.92 -23.67
CA ARG A 114 10.17 -3.85 -23.39
C ARG A 114 11.61 -4.30 -23.64
N SER A 115 12.52 -3.34 -23.82
CA SER A 115 13.95 -3.65 -24.02
C SER A 115 14.52 -4.40 -22.82
N PHE A 116 15.44 -5.35 -23.07
CA PHE A 116 16.08 -6.19 -22.04
C PHE A 116 16.69 -5.36 -20.89
N VAL A 117 17.31 -4.22 -21.21
CA VAL A 117 17.94 -3.31 -20.22
C VAL A 117 16.90 -2.61 -19.32
N GLU A 118 15.74 -2.24 -19.87
CA GLU A 118 14.65 -1.64 -19.11
C GLU A 118 13.95 -2.70 -18.22
N GLY A 119 13.86 -3.94 -18.71
CA GLY A 119 13.36 -5.09 -17.96
C GLY A 119 14.19 -5.40 -16.71
N ILE A 120 15.52 -5.39 -16.82
CA ILE A 120 16.43 -5.62 -15.68
C ILE A 120 16.30 -4.51 -14.63
N LYS A 121 16.25 -3.24 -15.06
CA LYS A 121 16.11 -2.10 -14.13
C LYS A 121 14.80 -2.14 -13.35
N ILE A 122 13.69 -2.49 -13.99
CA ILE A 122 12.38 -2.57 -13.33
C ILE A 122 12.34 -3.76 -12.34
N ALA A 123 12.92 -4.90 -12.72
CA ALA A 123 12.96 -6.10 -11.90
C ALA A 123 13.80 -5.98 -10.62
N THR A 124 14.81 -5.10 -10.61
CA THR A 124 15.61 -4.79 -9.43
C THR A 124 15.09 -3.60 -8.64
N MET A 125 14.18 -2.80 -9.22
CA MET A 125 13.67 -1.61 -8.57
C MET A 125 12.34 -1.84 -7.87
N PHE A 126 11.35 -2.49 -8.48
CA PHE A 126 9.98 -2.59 -7.95
C PHE A 126 9.70 -3.95 -7.30
N THR A 127 8.67 -4.00 -6.45
CA THR A 127 8.35 -5.20 -5.67
C THR A 127 6.93 -5.69 -5.91
N HIS A 128 6.67 -6.92 -5.44
CA HIS A 128 5.30 -7.35 -5.17
C HIS A 128 4.98 -7.05 -3.71
N HIS A 129 4.14 -6.05 -3.47
CA HIS A 129 3.92 -5.50 -2.13
C HIS A 129 2.56 -5.89 -1.51
N GLN A 130 1.79 -6.75 -2.21
CA GLN A 130 0.52 -7.30 -1.72
C GLN A 130 0.73 -8.27 -0.55
N LYS A 131 0.13 -7.97 0.60
CA LYS A 131 0.02 -8.90 1.75
C LYS A 131 -1.36 -9.54 1.76
N THR A 132 -1.47 -10.83 1.47
CA THR A 132 -2.76 -11.53 1.44
C THR A 132 -2.67 -12.92 2.05
N LEU A 133 -3.76 -13.34 2.70
CA LEU A 133 -4.04 -14.73 3.08
C LEU A 133 -5.44 -15.09 2.61
N ILE A 134 -5.61 -16.17 1.86
CA ILE A 134 -6.88 -16.67 1.35
C ILE A 134 -7.05 -18.12 1.79
N VAL A 135 -8.14 -18.45 2.47
CA VAL A 135 -8.42 -19.80 2.95
C VAL A 135 -9.87 -20.20 2.71
N ASP A 136 -10.12 -21.50 2.66
CA ASP A 136 -11.46 -22.03 2.86
C ASP A 136 -11.82 -22.05 4.36
N SER A 137 -12.97 -21.49 4.72
CA SER A 137 -13.45 -21.38 6.10
C SER A 137 -14.79 -22.09 6.30
N GLU A 138 -15.10 -22.45 7.54
CA GLU A 138 -16.43 -22.94 7.88
C GLU A 138 -17.49 -21.89 7.57
N ASN A 139 -18.63 -22.34 7.07
CA ASN A 139 -19.78 -21.49 6.84
C ASN A 139 -20.51 -21.26 8.17
N PRO A 140 -20.94 -20.03 8.49
CA PRO A 140 -21.75 -19.75 9.68
C PRO A 140 -23.02 -20.61 9.78
N ASN A 141 -23.57 -21.07 8.65
CA ASN A 141 -24.72 -21.97 8.60
C ASN A 141 -24.27 -23.45 8.65
N PRO A 142 -24.62 -24.20 9.72
CA PRO A 142 -24.23 -25.61 9.86
C PRO A 142 -24.77 -26.49 8.72
N GLY A 143 -23.92 -27.36 8.17
CA GLY A 143 -24.29 -28.33 7.13
C GLY A 143 -24.17 -27.80 5.69
N GLU A 144 -23.88 -26.51 5.50
CA GLU A 144 -23.54 -25.95 4.20
C GLU A 144 -22.08 -26.22 3.82
N LYS A 145 -21.76 -26.11 2.51
CA LYS A 145 -20.35 -26.14 2.08
C LYS A 145 -19.59 -24.96 2.71
N ARG A 146 -18.28 -25.12 2.79
CA ARG A 146 -17.33 -24.11 3.29
C ARG A 146 -17.43 -22.80 2.47
N THR A 147 -16.91 -21.70 2.97
CA THR A 147 -16.83 -20.42 2.26
C THR A 147 -15.37 -20.01 2.04
N VAL A 148 -15.14 -18.91 1.33
CA VAL A 148 -13.81 -18.29 1.19
C VAL A 148 -13.72 -17.09 2.12
N VAL A 149 -12.62 -17.02 2.87
CA VAL A 149 -12.25 -15.86 3.68
C VAL A 149 -10.90 -15.35 3.21
N SER A 150 -10.72 -14.04 3.20
CA SER A 150 -9.46 -13.41 2.80
C SER A 150 -9.02 -12.35 3.80
N PHE A 151 -7.71 -12.13 3.90
CA PHE A 151 -7.11 -11.08 4.70
C PHE A 151 -6.25 -10.22 3.79
N ILE A 152 -6.35 -8.90 3.93
CA ILE A 152 -5.51 -7.92 3.23
C ILE A 152 -5.19 -6.73 4.16
N GLY A 153 -4.07 -6.05 3.94
CA GLY A 153 -3.69 -4.86 4.71
C GLY A 153 -2.20 -4.53 4.60
N GLY A 154 -1.66 -3.86 5.62
CA GLY A 154 -0.23 -3.52 5.70
C GLY A 154 0.65 -4.60 6.33
N ILE A 155 0.08 -5.51 7.11
CA ILE A 155 0.83 -6.52 7.87
C ILE A 155 1.25 -7.72 7.00
N ASP A 156 2.56 -7.91 6.81
CA ASP A 156 3.16 -9.16 6.30
C ASP A 156 3.26 -10.21 7.42
N LEU A 157 3.33 -11.50 7.03
CA LEU A 157 3.59 -12.59 7.97
C LEU A 157 5.10 -12.82 8.13
N CYS A 158 5.79 -11.82 8.69
CA CYS A 158 7.22 -11.85 8.95
C CYS A 158 7.58 -11.22 10.32
N ASP A 159 8.87 -11.22 10.62
CA ASP A 159 9.52 -10.66 11.81
C ASP A 159 9.20 -9.18 12.05
N GLY A 160 9.21 -8.73 13.30
CA GLY A 160 8.99 -7.35 13.73
C GLY A 160 7.54 -6.85 13.69
N ARG A 161 6.63 -7.56 13.01
CA ARG A 161 5.23 -7.12 12.77
C ARG A 161 4.28 -7.44 13.93
N TYR A 162 4.64 -8.35 14.83
CA TYR A 162 3.84 -8.59 16.02
C TYR A 162 3.98 -7.40 16.97
N ASP A 163 2.85 -6.82 17.34
CA ASP A 163 2.78 -5.78 18.36
C ASP A 163 1.35 -5.65 18.91
N THR A 164 1.18 -4.78 19.90
CA THR A 164 -0.10 -4.45 20.53
C THR A 164 -0.24 -2.94 20.66
N GLN A 165 -1.45 -2.47 21.00
CA GLN A 165 -1.75 -1.04 21.23
C GLN A 165 -0.83 -0.35 22.27
N ASP A 166 -0.15 -1.12 23.11
CA ASP A 166 0.75 -0.60 24.16
C ASP A 166 2.13 -0.22 23.60
N HIS A 167 2.49 -0.75 22.41
CA HIS A 167 3.72 -0.47 21.67
C HIS A 167 5.01 -0.40 22.51
N PRO A 168 5.34 -1.47 23.25
CA PRO A 168 6.44 -1.44 24.20
C PRO A 168 7.81 -1.34 23.51
N LEU A 169 8.67 -0.48 24.05
CA LEU A 169 10.04 -0.27 23.60
C LEU A 169 11.00 -1.27 24.24
N PHE A 170 10.79 -1.59 25.52
CA PHE A 170 11.75 -2.36 26.32
C PHE A 170 11.10 -3.49 27.15
N ASP A 171 9.89 -3.29 27.66
CA ASP A 171 9.26 -4.21 28.62
C ASP A 171 9.06 -5.63 28.09
N THR A 172 8.85 -5.77 26.78
CA THR A 172 8.61 -7.06 26.11
C THR A 172 9.84 -7.75 25.53
N LEU A 173 11.02 -7.15 25.72
CA LEU A 173 12.28 -7.72 25.22
C LEU A 173 12.68 -9.01 25.93
N LYS A 174 12.10 -9.27 27.12
CA LYS A 174 12.29 -10.51 27.87
C LYS A 174 11.36 -11.65 27.43
N ASP A 175 10.33 -11.35 26.63
CA ASP A 175 9.25 -12.30 26.30
C ASP A 175 8.89 -12.29 24.81
N ILE A 176 7.76 -11.70 24.42
CA ILE A 176 7.11 -11.85 23.11
C ILE A 176 7.92 -11.25 21.94
N HIS A 177 8.92 -10.41 22.25
CA HIS A 177 9.83 -9.80 21.27
C HIS A 177 11.30 -10.21 21.48
N HIS A 178 11.61 -11.14 22.39
CA HIS A 178 12.98 -11.60 22.61
C HIS A 178 13.58 -12.23 21.34
N ASP A 179 12.82 -13.15 20.73
CA ASP A 179 13.21 -13.86 19.51
C ASP A 179 12.67 -13.18 18.23
N ASP A 180 12.16 -11.96 18.35
CA ASP A 180 11.58 -11.16 17.26
C ASP A 180 11.92 -9.67 17.43
N PHE A 181 13.18 -9.40 17.80
CA PHE A 181 13.68 -8.05 18.00
C PHE A 181 13.93 -7.37 16.65
N HIS A 182 13.14 -6.33 16.36
CA HIS A 182 13.24 -5.55 15.13
C HIS A 182 13.67 -4.11 15.42
N GLN A 183 14.79 -3.67 14.84
CA GLN A 183 15.30 -2.30 14.97
C GLN A 183 16.28 -1.96 13.84
N PRO A 184 15.80 -1.58 12.64
CA PRO A 184 16.65 -1.34 11.48
C PRO A 184 17.21 0.10 11.40
N ASN A 185 16.84 0.98 12.34
CA ASN A 185 17.25 2.40 12.30
C ASN A 185 18.66 2.62 12.88
N PHE A 186 19.23 1.61 13.52
CA PHE A 186 20.54 1.68 14.15
C PHE A 186 21.50 0.66 13.56
N ASN A 187 22.75 1.09 13.37
CA ASN A 187 23.83 0.16 13.03
C ASN A 187 24.07 -0.81 14.19
N TYR A 188 24.17 -2.11 13.87
CA TYR A 188 24.50 -3.18 14.82
C TYR A 188 23.54 -3.28 16.01
N SER A 189 22.26 -2.96 15.80
CA SER A 189 21.18 -3.26 16.74
C SER A 189 21.07 -4.77 16.95
N SER A 190 20.77 -5.17 18.18
CA SER A 190 20.55 -6.56 18.55
C SER A 190 19.90 -6.63 19.92
N ILE A 191 19.16 -7.71 20.17
CA ILE A 191 18.58 -8.01 21.48
C ILE A 191 19.63 -8.03 22.59
N GLU A 192 20.84 -8.54 22.30
CA GLU A 192 21.97 -8.58 23.25
C GLU A 192 22.42 -7.20 23.75
N LYS A 193 22.15 -6.14 22.99
CA LYS A 193 22.43 -4.74 23.35
C LYS A 193 21.23 -4.01 23.93
N GLY A 194 20.06 -4.64 23.96
CA GLY A 194 18.82 -4.14 24.57
C GLY A 194 17.93 -3.38 23.60
N GLY A 195 17.04 -2.55 24.14
CA GLY A 195 16.15 -1.72 23.35
C GLY A 195 16.70 -0.31 23.08
N PRO A 196 15.90 0.56 22.46
CA PRO A 196 14.49 0.31 22.14
C PRO A 196 14.34 -0.60 20.90
N ARG A 197 13.41 -1.56 20.93
CA ARG A 197 12.89 -2.11 19.66
C ARG A 197 12.14 -1.01 18.91
N GLU A 198 11.88 -1.19 17.64
CA GLU A 198 10.94 -0.36 16.89
C GLU A 198 9.53 -0.97 17.00
N PRO A 199 8.58 -0.38 17.74
CA PRO A 199 7.20 -0.85 17.76
C PRO A 199 6.53 -0.68 16.39
N TRP A 200 5.55 -1.52 16.09
CA TRP A 200 4.93 -1.62 14.77
C TRP A 200 3.43 -1.32 14.82
N HIS A 201 3.04 -0.11 14.41
CA HIS A 201 1.65 0.29 14.26
C HIS A 201 1.17 0.06 12.83
N ASP A 202 0.14 -0.77 12.65
CA ASP A 202 -0.37 -1.14 11.33
C ASP A 202 -1.85 -1.58 11.36
N ILE A 203 -2.48 -1.59 10.19
CA ILE A 203 -3.89 -1.92 9.99
C ILE A 203 -4.04 -3.05 8.98
N HIS A 204 -4.88 -4.02 9.33
CA HIS A 204 -5.23 -5.15 8.49
C HIS A 204 -6.73 -5.44 8.59
N CYS A 205 -7.30 -6.11 7.58
CA CYS A 205 -8.72 -6.45 7.58
C CYS A 205 -8.96 -7.89 7.15
N LYS A 206 -10.02 -8.49 7.72
CA LYS A 206 -10.61 -9.76 7.28
C LYS A 206 -11.82 -9.46 6.40
N LEU A 207 -11.88 -10.12 5.26
CA LEU A 207 -12.89 -9.97 4.23
C LEU A 207 -13.68 -11.28 4.12
N GLU A 208 -15.00 -11.15 4.25
CA GLU A 208 -15.96 -12.24 4.13
C GLU A 208 -16.99 -11.88 3.04
N GLY A 209 -17.66 -12.88 2.48
CA GLY A 209 -18.65 -12.67 1.44
C GLY A 209 -18.04 -12.63 0.02
N PRO A 210 -18.74 -12.04 -0.96
CA PRO A 210 -18.32 -12.03 -2.36
C PRO A 210 -16.95 -11.41 -2.60
N VAL A 211 -16.53 -10.42 -1.81
CA VAL A 211 -15.24 -9.73 -1.97
C VAL A 211 -14.04 -10.64 -1.67
N ALA A 212 -14.18 -11.64 -0.80
CA ALA A 212 -13.11 -12.62 -0.55
C ALA A 212 -12.75 -13.40 -1.82
N TRP A 213 -13.72 -13.64 -2.68
CA TRP A 213 -13.50 -14.28 -3.98
C TRP A 213 -12.76 -13.36 -4.97
N ASP A 214 -12.92 -12.04 -4.86
CA ASP A 214 -12.18 -11.10 -5.71
C ASP A 214 -10.69 -11.08 -5.32
N VAL A 215 -10.36 -11.26 -4.03
CA VAL A 215 -8.97 -11.42 -3.55
C VAL A 215 -8.39 -12.76 -4.02
N LEU A 216 -9.16 -13.84 -3.94
CA LEU A 216 -8.79 -15.14 -4.51
C LEU A 216 -8.51 -15.02 -6.01
N TYR A 217 -9.40 -14.37 -6.77
CA TYR A 217 -9.23 -14.17 -8.20
C TYR A 217 -7.95 -13.38 -8.53
N ASN A 218 -7.61 -12.35 -7.73
CA ASN A 218 -6.33 -11.66 -7.86
C ASN A 218 -5.13 -12.62 -7.69
N PHE A 219 -5.17 -13.51 -6.68
CA PHE A 219 -4.14 -14.52 -6.49
C PHE A 219 -4.04 -15.48 -7.69
N GLU A 220 -5.17 -15.99 -8.18
CA GLU A 220 -5.23 -16.89 -9.33
C GLU A 220 -4.63 -16.25 -10.59
N GLN A 221 -4.99 -14.99 -10.87
CA GLN A 221 -4.44 -14.23 -11.99
C GLN A 221 -2.91 -14.11 -11.92
N ARG A 222 -2.37 -13.83 -10.73
CA ARG A 222 -0.92 -13.73 -10.52
C ARG A 222 -0.23 -15.09 -10.62
N TRP A 223 -0.78 -16.12 -9.99
CA TRP A 223 -0.25 -17.47 -10.04
C TRP A 223 -0.14 -17.97 -11.49
N LEU A 224 -1.20 -17.79 -12.27
CA LEU A 224 -1.22 -18.20 -13.68
C LEU A 224 -0.23 -17.43 -14.55
N LYS A 225 0.12 -16.18 -14.19
CA LYS A 225 1.13 -15.38 -14.90
C LYS A 225 2.55 -15.77 -14.49
N GLN A 226 2.82 -15.86 -13.19
CA GLN A 226 4.19 -15.87 -12.65
C GLN A 226 4.67 -17.26 -12.21
N ALA A 227 3.77 -18.16 -11.80
CA ALA A 227 4.10 -19.53 -11.42
C ALA A 227 4.00 -20.50 -12.62
N VAL A 228 4.65 -20.17 -13.75
CA VAL A 228 4.43 -20.83 -15.06
C VAL A 228 4.59 -22.35 -15.01
N CYS A 229 5.62 -22.86 -14.33
CA CYS A 229 5.87 -24.30 -14.21
C CYS A 229 4.99 -25.00 -13.17
N ARG A 230 4.14 -24.25 -12.45
CA ARG A 230 3.36 -24.71 -11.30
C ARG A 230 1.87 -24.37 -11.40
N LYS A 231 1.39 -23.96 -12.57
CA LYS A 231 -0.04 -23.65 -12.82
C LYS A 231 -0.98 -24.80 -12.43
N HIS A 232 -0.54 -26.04 -12.63
CA HIS A 232 -1.30 -27.25 -12.31
C HIS A 232 -1.57 -27.47 -10.80
N HIS A 233 -0.90 -26.73 -9.90
CA HIS A 233 -1.18 -26.80 -8.47
C HIS A 233 -2.37 -25.95 -8.03
N LEU A 234 -2.78 -24.97 -8.84
CA LEU A 234 -3.95 -24.14 -8.57
C LEU A 234 -5.21 -24.98 -8.77
N PHE A 235 -6.18 -24.87 -7.87
CA PHE A 235 -7.47 -25.48 -8.12
C PHE A 235 -8.17 -24.76 -9.27
N SER A 236 -8.89 -25.51 -10.11
CA SER A 236 -9.78 -24.88 -11.08
C SER A 236 -10.93 -24.19 -10.37
N THR A 237 -11.50 -23.15 -10.98
CA THR A 237 -12.67 -22.44 -10.45
C THR A 237 -13.80 -23.40 -10.13
N LYS A 238 -14.10 -24.34 -11.04
CA LYS A 238 -15.09 -25.40 -10.82
C LYS A 238 -14.79 -26.22 -9.56
N LYS A 239 -13.51 -26.55 -9.32
CA LYS A 239 -13.13 -27.33 -8.13
C LYS A 239 -13.35 -26.54 -6.84
N ILE A 240 -13.05 -25.24 -6.85
CA ILE A 240 -13.30 -24.37 -5.69
C ILE A 240 -14.81 -24.26 -5.43
N GLU A 241 -15.65 -24.10 -6.47
CA GLU A 241 -17.12 -24.08 -6.37
C GLU A 241 -17.73 -25.43 -5.94
N GLU A 242 -17.04 -26.56 -6.22
CA GLU A 242 -17.42 -27.86 -5.67
C GLU A 242 -17.21 -27.91 -4.15
N MET A 243 -16.13 -27.31 -3.65
CA MET A 243 -15.71 -27.35 -2.23
C MET A 243 -16.33 -26.22 -1.39
N THR A 244 -16.69 -25.10 -2.01
CA THR A 244 -17.12 -23.88 -1.32
C THR A 244 -18.40 -23.30 -1.91
N VAL A 245 -19.11 -22.48 -1.12
CA VAL A 245 -20.23 -21.65 -1.59
C VAL A 245 -19.67 -20.28 -1.94
N ARG A 246 -19.98 -19.78 -3.15
CA ARG A 246 -19.84 -18.37 -3.48
C ARG A 246 -21.11 -17.63 -3.06
N PRO A 247 -21.04 -16.71 -2.09
CA PRO A 247 -22.23 -15.95 -1.70
C PRO A 247 -22.73 -15.10 -2.86
N PRO A 248 -24.05 -14.92 -3.02
CA PRO A 248 -24.59 -14.04 -4.04
C PRO A 248 -24.12 -12.59 -3.81
N LYS A 249 -23.82 -11.87 -4.89
CA LYS A 249 -23.37 -10.46 -4.81
C LYS A 249 -24.42 -9.51 -4.25
N ASN A 250 -25.70 -9.87 -4.37
CA ASN A 250 -26.84 -9.04 -3.99
C ASN A 250 -27.57 -9.65 -2.78
N LEU A 251 -26.85 -9.86 -1.67
CA LEU A 251 -27.52 -10.18 -0.41
C LEU A 251 -28.43 -9.01 0.00
N PRO A 252 -29.61 -9.27 0.58
CA PRO A 252 -30.45 -8.21 1.14
C PRO A 252 -29.61 -7.34 2.07
N LEU A 253 -29.67 -6.03 1.84
CA LEU A 253 -29.11 -5.06 2.77
C LEU A 253 -30.11 -4.94 3.94
N ASP A 254 -30.39 -5.99 4.71
CA ASP A 254 -31.44 -5.99 5.74
C ASP A 254 -30.88 -6.08 7.18
N HIS A 255 -29.57 -6.17 7.33
CA HIS A 255 -28.87 -6.17 8.61
C HIS A 255 -27.99 -4.93 8.78
N SER A 256 -28.01 -4.34 9.98
CA SER A 256 -27.21 -3.14 10.32
C SER A 256 -25.71 -3.36 10.16
N GLU A 257 -25.26 -4.59 10.34
CA GLU A 257 -23.84 -4.97 10.25
C GLU A 257 -23.38 -5.30 8.81
N THR A 258 -24.25 -5.20 7.81
CA THR A 258 -23.87 -5.49 6.41
C THR A 258 -22.90 -4.45 5.88
N TRP A 259 -21.91 -4.92 5.10
CA TRP A 259 -20.92 -4.10 4.44
C TRP A 259 -21.06 -4.13 2.91
N CYS A 260 -20.89 -2.98 2.28
CA CYS A 260 -20.58 -2.90 0.86
C CYS A 260 -19.08 -2.72 0.72
N VAL A 261 -18.42 -3.66 0.03
CA VAL A 261 -16.97 -3.68 -0.13
C VAL A 261 -16.61 -3.78 -1.60
N GLN A 262 -15.57 -3.05 -1.99
CA GLN A 262 -14.97 -3.13 -3.32
C GLN A 262 -13.46 -3.34 -3.19
N LEU A 263 -12.92 -4.24 -4.01
CA LEU A 263 -11.49 -4.46 -4.12
C LEU A 263 -10.87 -3.53 -5.17
N PHE A 264 -9.67 -3.04 -4.88
CA PHE A 264 -8.87 -2.15 -5.72
C PHE A 264 -7.44 -2.66 -5.78
N ARG A 265 -6.73 -2.38 -6.88
CA ARG A 265 -5.35 -2.79 -7.11
C ARG A 265 -4.53 -1.71 -7.80
N SER A 266 -3.23 -1.80 -7.58
CA SER A 266 -2.21 -1.26 -8.47
C SER A 266 -1.50 -2.47 -9.06
N ILE A 267 -1.73 -2.77 -10.34
CA ILE A 267 -1.14 -3.96 -10.98
C ILE A 267 -1.15 -3.81 -12.50
N ASP A 268 -0.28 -4.53 -13.20
CA ASP A 268 -0.25 -4.51 -14.66
C ASP A 268 -0.25 -5.92 -15.28
N ASN A 269 -0.45 -5.98 -16.59
CA ASN A 269 -0.47 -7.23 -17.37
C ASN A 269 0.87 -7.99 -17.37
N GLY A 270 1.96 -7.41 -16.84
CA GLY A 270 3.21 -8.12 -16.56
C GLY A 270 3.09 -9.05 -15.35
N ALA A 271 2.22 -8.72 -14.39
CA ALA A 271 1.99 -9.46 -13.15
C ALA A 271 0.74 -10.35 -13.17
N VAL A 272 -0.24 -10.10 -14.04
CA VAL A 272 -1.50 -10.85 -14.10
C VAL A 272 -1.85 -11.34 -15.50
N VAL A 273 -2.62 -12.44 -15.57
CA VAL A 273 -3.36 -12.83 -16.78
C VAL A 273 -4.78 -12.24 -16.77
N GLY A 274 -5.43 -12.21 -17.94
CA GLY A 274 -6.86 -11.91 -18.06
C GLY A 274 -7.23 -10.43 -18.25
N PHE A 275 -6.25 -9.53 -18.35
CA PHE A 275 -6.51 -8.17 -18.83
C PHE A 275 -6.88 -8.19 -20.33
N PRO A 276 -7.87 -7.38 -20.75
CA PRO A 276 -8.31 -7.34 -22.14
C PRO A 276 -7.21 -6.78 -23.04
N GLU A 277 -6.80 -7.48 -24.08
CA GLU A 277 -5.71 -7.00 -24.96
C GLU A 277 -6.09 -5.76 -25.78
N ASN A 278 -7.39 -5.57 -26.04
CA ASN A 278 -7.88 -4.42 -26.78
C ASN A 278 -7.94 -3.17 -25.89
N VAL A 279 -7.22 -2.13 -26.28
CA VAL A 279 -7.12 -0.85 -25.58
C VAL A 279 -8.49 -0.21 -25.32
N LYS A 280 -9.41 -0.24 -26.28
CA LYS A 280 -10.76 0.33 -26.11
C LYS A 280 -11.54 -0.42 -25.03
N ILE A 281 -11.43 -1.75 -25.00
CA ILE A 281 -12.05 -2.58 -23.96
C ILE A 281 -11.38 -2.31 -22.61
N ALA A 282 -10.04 -2.24 -22.56
CA ALA A 282 -9.30 -1.91 -21.34
C ALA A 282 -9.78 -0.58 -20.72
N HIS A 283 -9.95 0.46 -21.54
CA HIS A 283 -10.46 1.75 -21.08
C HIS A 283 -11.90 1.68 -20.55
N GLN A 284 -12.77 0.85 -21.14
CA GLN A 284 -14.13 0.64 -20.61
C GLN A 284 -14.14 0.02 -19.20
N TYR A 285 -13.12 -0.78 -18.87
CA TYR A 285 -12.92 -1.34 -17.53
C TYR A 285 -12.17 -0.40 -16.56
N GLY A 286 -11.85 0.84 -16.98
CA GLY A 286 -11.07 1.78 -16.19
C GLY A 286 -9.58 1.46 -16.14
N LEU A 287 -9.09 0.58 -17.01
CA LEU A 287 -7.67 0.29 -17.16
C LEU A 287 -7.01 1.34 -18.05
N LEU A 288 -5.76 1.68 -17.74
CA LEU A 288 -4.94 2.55 -18.56
C LEU A 288 -4.08 1.74 -19.52
N SER A 289 -3.78 2.34 -20.68
CA SER A 289 -2.78 1.81 -21.61
C SER A 289 -1.51 2.65 -21.51
N GLY A 290 -0.43 2.04 -21.03
CA GLY A 290 0.92 2.60 -21.08
C GLY A 290 1.70 2.10 -22.31
N LYS A 291 3.01 2.42 -22.38
CA LYS A 291 3.91 1.89 -23.43
C LYS A 291 3.96 0.35 -23.36
N ASN A 292 3.17 -0.31 -24.21
CA ASN A 292 3.04 -1.76 -24.32
C ASN A 292 2.57 -2.50 -23.04
N THR A 293 1.84 -1.82 -22.15
CA THR A 293 1.43 -2.39 -20.85
C THR A 293 0.03 -1.92 -20.51
N ILE A 294 -0.84 -2.83 -20.06
CA ILE A 294 -2.16 -2.48 -19.52
C ILE A 294 -2.05 -2.39 -18.01
N ILE A 295 -2.51 -1.28 -17.45
CA ILE A 295 -2.27 -0.88 -16.06
C ILE A 295 -3.61 -0.69 -15.37
N GLU A 296 -3.80 -1.37 -14.25
CA GLU A 296 -4.82 -1.06 -13.26
C GLU A 296 -4.21 -0.15 -12.19
N ARG A 297 -4.88 0.97 -11.94
CA ARG A 297 -4.53 1.96 -10.90
C ARG A 297 -5.74 2.30 -10.04
N SER A 298 -6.63 1.32 -9.87
CA SER A 298 -7.95 1.51 -9.26
C SER A 298 -7.83 1.92 -7.79
N ILE A 299 -6.69 1.67 -7.12
CA ILE A 299 -6.38 2.22 -5.79
C ILE A 299 -6.32 3.75 -5.82
N GLN A 300 -5.49 4.34 -6.70
CA GLN A 300 -5.39 5.80 -6.78
C GLN A 300 -6.77 6.41 -7.08
N ASP A 301 -7.53 5.80 -7.98
CA ASP A 301 -8.86 6.28 -8.35
C ASP A 301 -9.86 6.17 -7.18
N ALA A 302 -9.78 5.12 -6.36
CA ALA A 302 -10.58 4.98 -5.14
C ALA A 302 -10.27 6.07 -4.12
N TYR A 303 -8.98 6.35 -3.87
CA TYR A 303 -8.56 7.44 -2.99
C TYR A 303 -9.07 8.80 -3.49
N ILE A 304 -8.90 9.12 -4.78
CA ILE A 304 -9.39 10.36 -5.39
C ILE A 304 -10.90 10.50 -5.17
N ASN A 305 -11.68 9.45 -5.46
CA ASN A 305 -13.14 9.51 -5.33
C ASN A 305 -13.59 9.64 -3.87
N ALA A 306 -12.90 8.97 -2.94
CA ALA A 306 -13.17 9.08 -1.51
C ALA A 306 -12.90 10.51 -1.00
N ILE A 307 -11.78 11.12 -1.38
CA ILE A 307 -11.43 12.51 -1.04
C ILE A 307 -12.45 13.49 -1.64
N ARG A 308 -12.75 13.36 -2.93
CA ARG A 308 -13.66 14.28 -3.63
C ARG A 308 -15.06 14.29 -3.04
N ARG A 309 -15.56 13.16 -2.53
CA ARG A 309 -16.89 13.09 -1.91
C ARG A 309 -16.92 13.50 -0.43
N ALA A 310 -15.77 13.62 0.23
CA ALA A 310 -15.67 13.96 1.64
C ALA A 310 -16.37 15.29 1.95
N LYS A 311 -17.07 15.33 3.08
CA LYS A 311 -17.91 16.45 3.51
C LYS A 311 -17.49 17.06 4.84
N ASN A 312 -17.03 16.25 5.79
CA ASN A 312 -16.80 16.61 7.18
C ASN A 312 -15.32 16.51 7.55
N PHE A 313 -14.70 15.33 7.38
CA PHE A 313 -13.29 15.15 7.70
C PHE A 313 -12.66 13.95 6.98
N ILE A 314 -11.32 13.94 6.95
CA ILE A 314 -10.51 12.81 6.52
C ILE A 314 -9.47 12.49 7.59
N TYR A 315 -9.30 11.21 7.92
CA TYR A 315 -8.25 10.69 8.79
C TYR A 315 -7.41 9.68 8.01
N ILE A 316 -6.09 9.89 7.93
CA ILE A 316 -5.15 9.05 7.18
C ILE A 316 -4.06 8.57 8.12
N GLU A 317 -3.74 7.28 8.04
CA GLU A 317 -2.51 6.71 8.58
C GLU A 317 -1.74 6.09 7.41
N ASN A 318 -0.52 6.56 7.14
CA ASN A 318 0.26 6.06 6.02
C ASN A 318 1.77 6.05 6.28
N GLN A 319 2.47 5.00 5.85
CA GLN A 319 3.93 4.92 5.93
C GLN A 319 4.65 6.02 5.13
N TYR A 320 4.08 6.44 4.00
CA TYR A 320 4.63 7.53 3.19
C TYR A 320 3.55 8.55 2.86
N PHE A 321 3.95 9.81 2.80
CA PHE A 321 3.08 10.88 2.33
C PHE A 321 3.82 11.84 1.41
N LEU A 322 3.90 11.47 0.13
CA LEU A 322 4.56 12.28 -0.90
C LEU A 322 3.90 12.10 -2.27
N GLY A 323 3.82 13.17 -3.05
CA GLY A 323 3.18 13.12 -4.36
C GLY A 323 2.76 14.47 -4.87
N SER A 324 2.04 14.45 -6.00
CA SER A 324 1.62 15.65 -6.72
C SER A 324 2.77 16.62 -7.01
N SER A 325 3.92 16.09 -7.45
CA SER A 325 5.15 16.87 -7.63
C SER A 325 4.99 18.03 -8.60
N PHE A 326 4.06 17.92 -9.55
CA PHE A 326 3.69 18.99 -10.48
C PHE A 326 3.16 20.27 -9.80
N GLY A 327 2.84 20.22 -8.50
CA GLY A 327 2.40 21.37 -7.72
C GLY A 327 3.40 21.86 -6.69
N TRP A 328 4.60 21.29 -6.59
CA TRP A 328 5.56 21.65 -5.54
C TRP A 328 6.08 23.09 -5.68
N ASN A 329 6.19 23.60 -6.91
CA ASN A 329 6.71 24.94 -7.21
C ASN A 329 8.08 25.14 -6.54
N SER A 330 8.98 24.18 -6.74
CA SER A 330 10.33 24.22 -6.18
C SER A 330 11.25 25.07 -7.05
N GLU A 331 12.14 25.85 -6.44
CA GLU A 331 13.14 26.65 -7.17
C GLU A 331 14.41 25.83 -7.49
N ASP A 332 14.70 24.81 -6.69
CA ASP A 332 15.95 24.04 -6.69
C ASP A 332 15.83 22.68 -7.40
N VAL A 333 14.64 22.29 -7.83
CA VAL A 333 14.36 21.09 -8.66
C VAL A 333 13.37 21.42 -9.75
N LYS A 334 13.49 20.75 -10.90
CA LYS A 334 12.45 20.76 -11.92
C LYS A 334 11.40 19.74 -11.55
N ASP A 335 10.19 20.19 -11.27
CA ASP A 335 9.09 19.35 -10.79
C ASP A 335 8.75 18.23 -11.80
N GLU A 336 8.99 18.45 -13.10
CA GLU A 336 8.79 17.46 -14.17
C GLU A 336 9.76 16.27 -14.06
N ASP A 337 10.97 16.49 -13.54
CA ASP A 337 11.99 15.44 -13.41
C ASP A 337 11.65 14.48 -12.25
N ILE A 338 10.89 14.94 -11.26
CA ILE A 338 10.46 14.15 -10.10
C ILE A 338 9.46 13.05 -10.51
N ALA A 339 8.47 13.43 -11.32
CA ALA A 339 7.38 12.58 -11.80
C ALA A 339 6.69 11.74 -10.72
N ALA A 340 6.43 12.33 -9.54
CA ALA A 340 5.52 11.77 -8.54
C ALA A 340 4.11 12.35 -8.78
N LEU A 341 3.44 11.86 -9.82
CA LEU A 341 2.25 12.46 -10.42
C LEU A 341 0.92 12.02 -9.78
N ASN A 342 0.95 11.14 -8.78
CA ASN A 342 -0.26 10.76 -8.05
C ASN A 342 -0.94 12.01 -7.44
N LEU A 343 -2.27 12.00 -7.44
CA LEU A 343 -3.08 13.19 -7.15
C LEU A 343 -3.46 13.34 -5.67
N ILE A 344 -3.08 12.40 -4.80
CA ILE A 344 -3.66 12.29 -3.46
C ILE A 344 -3.40 13.55 -2.62
N PRO A 345 -2.16 14.06 -2.50
CA PRO A 345 -1.90 15.30 -1.76
C PRO A 345 -2.66 16.51 -2.31
N LYS A 346 -2.70 16.68 -3.65
CA LYS A 346 -3.37 17.82 -4.28
C LYS A 346 -4.89 17.77 -4.15
N GLU A 347 -5.51 16.59 -4.25
CA GLU A 347 -6.95 16.44 -4.04
C GLU A 347 -7.34 16.78 -2.59
N LEU A 348 -6.50 16.44 -1.61
CA LEU A 348 -6.71 16.80 -0.21
C LEU A 348 -6.64 18.32 0.00
N SER A 349 -5.59 19.00 -0.48
CA SER A 349 -5.48 20.45 -0.32
C SER A 349 -6.60 21.18 -1.06
N LEU A 350 -6.92 20.79 -2.30
CA LEU A 350 -8.03 21.38 -3.05
C LEU A 350 -9.40 21.13 -2.41
N LYS A 351 -9.60 19.97 -1.77
CA LYS A 351 -10.81 19.70 -0.97
C LYS A 351 -10.91 20.70 0.18
N ILE A 352 -9.86 20.89 0.96
CA ILE A 352 -9.82 21.88 2.05
C ILE A 352 -10.11 23.28 1.52
N VAL A 353 -9.42 23.70 0.46
CA VAL A 353 -9.62 25.01 -0.19
C VAL A 353 -11.07 25.20 -0.64
N SER A 354 -11.70 24.16 -1.22
CA SER A 354 -13.10 24.24 -1.63
C SER A 354 -14.05 24.45 -0.46
N LYS A 355 -13.74 23.87 0.70
CA LYS A 355 -14.54 23.98 1.93
C LYS A 355 -14.39 25.35 2.58
N ILE A 356 -13.15 25.85 2.67
CA ILE A 356 -12.86 27.22 3.13
C ILE A 356 -13.63 28.24 2.28
N LYS A 357 -13.52 28.15 0.94
CA LYS A 357 -14.22 29.07 0.02
C LYS A 357 -15.75 28.99 0.13
N ALA A 358 -16.30 27.84 0.51
CA ALA A 358 -17.72 27.66 0.75
C ALA A 358 -18.18 28.11 2.15
N GLY A 359 -17.26 28.50 3.05
CA GLY A 359 -17.57 28.74 4.46
C GLY A 359 -18.01 27.47 5.20
N GLU A 360 -17.64 26.29 4.69
CA GLU A 360 -17.99 25.00 5.26
C GLU A 360 -16.82 24.46 6.08
N ARG A 361 -17.11 23.96 7.28
CA ARG A 361 -16.08 23.38 8.15
C ARG A 361 -15.59 22.03 7.60
N PHE A 362 -14.28 21.82 7.63
CA PHE A 362 -13.63 20.57 7.20
C PHE A 362 -12.27 20.39 7.86
N SER A 363 -11.93 19.16 8.25
CA SER A 363 -10.63 18.82 8.87
C SER A 363 -9.94 17.66 8.16
N VAL A 364 -8.62 17.72 8.02
CA VAL A 364 -7.78 16.62 7.55
C VAL A 364 -6.68 16.32 8.57
N TYR A 365 -6.63 15.07 9.01
CA TYR A 365 -5.69 14.54 9.99
C TYR A 365 -4.81 13.49 9.33
N ILE A 366 -3.49 13.65 9.40
CA ILE A 366 -2.54 12.74 8.76
C ILE A 366 -1.52 12.25 9.79
N VAL A 367 -1.41 10.94 9.96
CA VAL A 367 -0.42 10.27 10.80
C VAL A 367 0.57 9.53 9.90
N ILE A 368 1.84 9.84 10.04
CA ILE A 368 2.96 9.27 9.26
C ILE A 368 4.07 8.85 10.23
N PRO A 369 5.02 7.97 9.86
CA PRO A 369 6.12 7.65 10.75
C PRO A 369 6.99 8.89 10.97
N MET A 370 7.74 8.92 12.08
CA MET A 370 8.62 10.05 12.38
C MET A 370 9.67 10.22 11.26
N TRP A 371 10.21 9.11 10.77
CA TRP A 371 10.90 8.99 9.50
C TRP A 371 10.61 7.60 8.88
N PRO A 372 10.78 7.42 7.56
CA PRO A 372 10.72 6.09 6.94
C PRO A 372 11.79 5.15 7.50
N GLU A 373 11.43 3.90 7.78
CA GLU A 373 12.30 2.87 8.35
C GLU A 373 13.68 2.77 7.67
N GLY A 374 14.71 2.73 8.50
CA GLY A 374 16.12 2.70 8.10
C GLY A 374 16.91 3.78 8.79
N ILE A 375 18.24 3.78 8.60
CA ILE A 375 19.14 4.75 9.22
C ILE A 375 18.72 6.17 8.79
N PRO A 376 18.32 7.07 9.72
CA PRO A 376 17.66 8.31 9.37
C PRO A 376 18.58 9.32 8.68
N GLU A 377 19.91 9.23 8.89
CA GLU A 377 20.93 10.01 8.18
C GLU A 377 21.21 9.50 6.76
N SER A 378 20.71 8.32 6.40
CA SER A 378 21.00 7.73 5.10
C SER A 378 20.45 8.59 3.95
N GLY A 379 21.17 8.61 2.83
CA GLY A 379 20.74 9.35 1.64
C GLY A 379 19.31 9.03 1.17
N PRO A 380 18.87 7.76 1.19
CA PRO A 380 17.50 7.40 0.86
C PRO A 380 16.44 7.98 1.81
N VAL A 381 16.61 7.83 3.13
CA VAL A 381 15.65 8.36 4.12
C VAL A 381 15.58 9.88 4.01
N GLN A 382 16.73 10.54 3.92
CA GLN A 382 16.81 11.99 3.77
C GLN A 382 16.14 12.50 2.48
N ALA A 383 16.26 11.78 1.36
CA ALA A 383 15.57 12.14 0.12
C ALA A 383 14.04 12.01 0.24
N ILE A 384 13.56 10.96 0.92
CA ILE A 384 12.13 10.75 1.15
C ILE A 384 11.55 11.87 2.04
N LEU A 385 12.26 12.23 3.11
CA LEU A 385 11.88 13.33 3.99
C LEU A 385 11.81 14.66 3.24
N ASP A 386 12.72 14.92 2.29
CA ASP A 386 12.67 16.13 1.46
C ASP A 386 11.42 16.13 0.53
N TRP A 387 11.08 14.99 -0.08
CA TRP A 387 9.88 14.88 -0.92
C TRP A 387 8.59 15.03 -0.12
N GLN A 388 8.57 14.48 1.10
CA GLN A 388 7.48 14.66 2.05
C GLN A 388 7.34 16.14 2.43
N ARG A 389 8.43 16.81 2.82
CA ARG A 389 8.43 18.24 3.14
C ARG A 389 7.88 19.09 2.00
N ARG A 390 8.31 18.86 0.75
CA ARG A 390 7.82 19.59 -0.43
C ARG A 390 6.33 19.37 -0.65
N THR A 391 5.86 18.15 -0.47
CA THR A 391 4.43 17.79 -0.56
C THR A 391 3.61 18.51 0.52
N ILE A 392 4.08 18.48 1.77
CA ILE A 392 3.45 19.16 2.91
C ILE A 392 3.40 20.67 2.66
N GLN A 393 4.50 21.28 2.21
CA GLN A 393 4.59 22.70 1.90
C GLN A 393 3.62 23.11 0.78
N MET A 394 3.52 22.33 -0.30
CA MET A 394 2.53 22.57 -1.35
C MET A 394 1.11 22.64 -0.77
N MET A 395 0.74 21.66 0.07
CA MET A 395 -0.60 21.60 0.63
C MET A 395 -0.88 22.78 1.57
N TYR A 396 0.07 23.13 2.45
CA TYR A 396 -0.12 24.28 3.33
C TYR A 396 -0.15 25.61 2.59
N ARG A 397 0.63 25.79 1.52
CA ARG A 397 0.53 26.99 0.66
C ARG A 397 -0.87 27.14 0.06
N ASP A 398 -1.45 26.05 -0.48
CA ASP A 398 -2.82 26.07 -1.01
C ASP A 398 -3.84 26.49 0.07
N VAL A 399 -3.73 25.93 1.28
CA VAL A 399 -4.64 26.22 2.41
C VAL A 399 -4.47 27.66 2.91
N ALA A 400 -3.22 28.08 3.17
CA ALA A 400 -2.89 29.44 3.60
C ALA A 400 -3.40 30.50 2.63
N GLN A 401 -3.20 30.27 1.32
CA GLN A 401 -3.70 31.17 0.29
C GLN A 401 -5.24 31.30 0.32
N ALA A 402 -5.96 30.20 0.60
CA ALA A 402 -7.42 30.23 0.69
C ALA A 402 -7.93 30.93 1.96
N LEU A 403 -7.14 30.91 3.04
CA LEU A 403 -7.47 31.62 4.29
C LEU A 403 -7.20 33.12 4.22
N HIS A 404 -6.41 33.61 3.27
CA HIS A 404 -6.08 35.05 3.16
C HIS A 404 -5.53 35.67 4.47
N ASN A 405 -4.70 34.93 5.20
CA ASN A 405 -4.17 35.27 6.54
C ASN A 405 -5.23 35.32 7.67
N GLU A 406 -6.44 34.80 7.42
CA GLU A 406 -7.50 34.69 8.43
C GLU A 406 -7.53 33.26 9.01
N GLY A 407 -6.91 33.08 10.18
CA GLY A 407 -6.92 31.82 10.92
C GLY A 407 -5.68 30.94 10.67
N ASN A 408 -5.61 29.83 11.39
CA ASN A 408 -4.45 28.94 11.38
C ASN A 408 -4.64 27.79 10.37
N PRO A 409 -3.75 27.61 9.37
CA PRO A 409 -3.82 26.47 8.45
C PRO A 409 -3.87 25.10 9.15
N ARG A 410 -3.27 24.99 10.34
CA ARG A 410 -3.26 23.76 11.16
C ARG A 410 -4.61 23.41 11.79
N ASP A 411 -5.56 24.34 11.76
CA ASP A 411 -6.95 24.07 12.12
C ASP A 411 -7.72 23.45 10.94
N TYR A 412 -7.11 23.20 9.78
CA TYR A 412 -7.74 22.52 8.65
C TYR A 412 -6.95 21.29 8.18
N LEU A 413 -5.63 21.36 8.25
CA LEU A 413 -4.71 20.29 7.85
C LEU A 413 -3.67 20.11 8.94
N THR A 414 -3.53 18.90 9.49
CA THR A 414 -2.55 18.63 10.54
C THR A 414 -1.82 17.31 10.32
N PHE A 415 -0.53 17.31 10.64
CA PHE A 415 0.38 16.17 10.50
C PHE A 415 0.92 15.74 11.86
N PHE A 416 0.93 14.44 12.09
CA PHE A 416 1.40 13.80 13.30
C PHE A 416 2.34 12.64 12.98
N CYS A 417 3.12 12.24 13.98
CA CYS A 417 3.77 10.95 14.03
C CYS A 417 3.46 10.26 15.35
N LEU A 418 3.87 9.00 15.50
CA LEU A 418 3.73 8.25 16.75
C LEU A 418 5.10 8.06 17.41
N GLY A 419 5.12 8.09 18.74
CA GLY A 419 6.30 7.76 19.52
C GLY A 419 5.90 7.23 20.89
N ASN A 420 6.83 6.52 21.52
CA ASN A 420 6.69 6.07 22.89
C ASN A 420 7.91 6.50 23.70
N ARG A 421 7.73 6.56 25.02
CA ARG A 421 8.79 6.83 25.98
C ARG A 421 8.45 6.14 27.29
N GLU A 422 9.31 5.22 27.72
CA GLU A 422 9.06 4.31 28.85
C GLU A 422 10.01 4.59 29.99
N LYS A 423 9.48 4.89 31.18
CA LYS A 423 10.27 5.03 32.38
C LYS A 423 11.00 3.72 32.66
N GLU A 424 12.27 3.83 33.05
CA GLU A 424 13.07 2.66 33.43
C GLU A 424 12.37 1.85 34.53
N ASN A 425 12.05 0.59 34.23
CA ASN A 425 11.44 -0.33 35.17
C ASN A 425 12.52 -1.20 35.81
N LYS A 426 13.09 -0.71 36.92
CA LYS A 426 14.19 -1.39 37.63
C LYS A 426 13.85 -2.78 38.15
N SER A 427 12.57 -3.16 38.18
CA SER A 427 12.10 -4.48 38.61
C SER A 427 11.43 -5.23 37.46
N GLY A 428 12.21 -6.01 36.72
CA GLY A 428 11.69 -7.00 35.78
C GLY A 428 11.78 -6.62 34.30
N GLU A 429 12.44 -5.52 33.93
CA GLU A 429 12.86 -5.26 32.55
C GLU A 429 13.98 -6.23 32.11
N TYR A 430 14.10 -6.48 30.80
CA TYR A 430 15.21 -7.25 30.24
C TYR A 430 16.56 -6.56 30.49
N LEU A 431 17.54 -7.31 30.96
CA LEU A 431 18.90 -6.79 31.17
C LEU A 431 19.80 -7.26 30.03
N PRO A 432 20.21 -6.39 29.09
CA PRO A 432 21.08 -6.77 28.00
C PRO A 432 22.49 -7.12 28.48
N ASN A 433 23.13 -8.07 27.79
CA ASN A 433 24.49 -8.53 28.09
C ASN A 433 25.56 -7.53 27.61
N GLU A 434 25.22 -6.76 26.58
CA GLU A 434 26.07 -5.75 25.96
C GLU A 434 25.41 -4.36 26.02
N LYS A 435 26.15 -3.32 25.63
CA LYS A 435 25.62 -1.97 25.50
C LYS A 435 26.05 -1.36 24.17
N PRO A 436 25.20 -0.52 23.54
CA PRO A 436 25.61 0.27 22.38
C PRO A 436 26.67 1.31 22.75
N ASP A 437 27.34 1.85 21.73
CA ASP A 437 28.20 3.03 21.90
C ASP A 437 27.34 4.20 22.42
N PRO A 438 27.65 4.81 23.58
CA PRO A 438 26.84 5.88 24.15
C PRO A 438 26.74 7.13 23.26
N ASN A 439 27.67 7.33 22.32
CA ASN A 439 27.66 8.45 21.37
C ASN A 439 26.98 8.09 20.04
N SER A 440 26.48 6.87 19.88
CA SER A 440 25.65 6.49 18.73
C SER A 440 24.19 6.86 18.96
N ASP A 441 23.42 6.94 17.88
CA ASP A 441 21.96 7.12 17.91
C ASP A 441 21.29 6.05 18.78
N TYR A 442 21.76 4.80 18.66
CA TYR A 442 21.29 3.69 19.48
C TYR A 442 21.55 3.94 20.97
N GLY A 443 22.76 4.37 21.32
CA GLY A 443 23.13 4.68 22.70
C GLY A 443 22.32 5.83 23.28
N ARG A 444 22.06 6.88 22.49
CA ARG A 444 21.22 8.01 22.90
C ARG A 444 19.77 7.60 23.09
N ALA A 445 19.16 6.90 22.13
CA ALA A 445 17.78 6.42 22.22
C ALA A 445 17.56 5.46 23.41
N GLN A 446 18.54 4.59 23.68
CA GLN A 446 18.50 3.70 24.85
C GLN A 446 18.55 4.47 26.17
N GLN A 447 19.35 5.54 26.26
CA GLN A 447 19.49 6.38 27.45
C GLN A 447 18.29 7.32 27.64
N SER A 448 17.81 7.94 26.57
CA SER A 448 16.66 8.85 26.56
C SER A 448 15.32 8.13 26.69
N ARG A 449 15.34 6.81 26.50
CA ARG A 449 14.24 5.86 26.77
C ARG A 449 13.04 6.06 25.86
N ARG A 450 13.27 6.54 24.65
CA ARG A 450 12.24 6.89 23.67
C ARG A 450 12.60 6.35 22.29
N PHE A 451 11.57 6.10 21.50
CA PHE A 451 11.71 5.85 20.08
C PHE A 451 10.37 6.11 19.37
N MET A 452 10.41 6.23 18.04
CA MET A 452 9.17 6.29 17.27
C MET A 452 8.42 4.96 17.36
N ILE A 453 7.09 5.03 17.32
CA ILE A 453 6.26 3.88 16.95
C ILE A 453 6.12 3.95 15.44
N TYR A 454 6.54 2.90 14.74
CA TYR A 454 6.58 2.95 13.29
C TYR A 454 5.19 2.80 12.71
N VAL A 455 4.72 3.85 12.02
CA VAL A 455 3.43 3.86 11.34
C VAL A 455 3.61 3.17 9.99
N HIS A 456 3.32 1.87 9.95
CA HIS A 456 3.31 1.09 8.72
C HIS A 456 1.91 0.98 8.10
N SER A 457 0.87 1.51 8.75
CA SER A 457 -0.50 1.58 8.21
C SER A 457 -0.56 2.08 6.76
N LYS A 458 -1.57 1.64 6.01
CA LYS A 458 -2.01 2.26 4.74
C LYS A 458 -3.53 2.35 4.70
N MET A 459 -4.05 3.30 5.46
CA MET A 459 -5.48 3.42 5.74
C MET A 459 -5.99 4.86 5.58
N MET A 460 -7.23 5.01 5.11
CA MET A 460 -7.93 6.29 5.09
C MET A 460 -9.40 6.12 5.51
N ILE A 461 -9.85 6.90 6.48
CA ILE A 461 -11.25 7.04 6.90
C ILE A 461 -11.79 8.39 6.41
N VAL A 462 -13.00 8.35 5.86
CA VAL A 462 -13.72 9.54 5.37
C VAL A 462 -15.08 9.60 6.06
N ASP A 463 -15.34 10.73 6.73
CA ASP A 463 -16.62 11.08 7.35
C ASP A 463 -17.20 10.03 8.32
N ASP A 464 -16.34 9.19 8.92
CA ASP A 464 -16.69 8.02 9.74
C ASP A 464 -17.63 6.99 9.04
N GLU A 465 -17.85 7.11 7.72
CA GLU A 465 -18.77 6.28 6.94
C GLU A 465 -18.09 5.39 5.89
N TYR A 466 -16.88 5.74 5.46
CA TYR A 466 -16.11 4.97 4.49
C TYR A 466 -14.66 4.80 4.90
N ILE A 467 -14.09 3.65 4.59
CA ILE A 467 -12.72 3.30 4.90
C ILE A 467 -12.03 2.67 3.70
N ILE A 468 -10.73 2.94 3.53
CA ILE A 468 -9.81 2.20 2.65
C ILE A 468 -8.75 1.56 3.54
N ILE A 469 -8.49 0.26 3.36
CA ILE A 469 -7.39 -0.49 4.01
C ILE A 469 -6.67 -1.30 2.92
N GLY A 470 -5.34 -1.29 2.90
CA GLY A 470 -4.58 -2.09 1.94
C GLY A 470 -3.08 -2.06 2.19
N SER A 471 -2.32 -2.35 1.13
CA SER A 471 -0.85 -2.33 1.12
C SER A 471 -0.26 -1.05 0.52
N ALA A 472 -1.08 -0.22 -0.14
CA ALA A 472 -0.62 0.90 -0.96
C ALA A 472 -0.30 2.17 -0.15
N ASN A 473 0.96 2.57 -0.22
CA ASN A 473 1.45 3.81 0.37
C ASN A 473 1.01 5.06 -0.43
N ILE A 474 0.94 6.24 0.20
CA ILE A 474 0.74 7.51 -0.51
C ILE A 474 2.09 7.98 -1.07
N ASN A 475 2.51 7.29 -2.14
CA ASN A 475 3.66 7.62 -2.96
C ASN A 475 3.43 7.15 -4.40
N GLU A 476 4.31 7.54 -5.32
CA GLU A 476 4.17 7.14 -6.72
C GLU A 476 4.34 5.63 -6.94
N ARG A 477 5.18 4.99 -6.12
CA ARG A 477 5.46 3.55 -6.18
C ARG A 477 4.21 2.70 -6.03
N SER A 478 3.34 3.04 -5.10
CA SER A 478 2.10 2.31 -4.86
C SER A 478 0.94 2.82 -5.73
N MET A 479 0.89 4.13 -6.04
CA MET A 479 -0.28 4.74 -6.71
C MET A 479 -0.24 4.63 -8.25
N ALA A 480 0.93 4.48 -8.86
CA ALA A 480 1.07 4.52 -10.32
C ALA A 480 0.48 3.31 -11.08
N GLY A 481 0.17 2.20 -10.39
CA GLY A 481 -0.33 0.96 -11.01
C GLY A 481 0.73 0.07 -11.67
N SER A 482 1.73 0.67 -12.31
CA SER A 482 2.77 -0.02 -13.09
C SER A 482 4.12 -0.19 -12.39
N ARG A 483 4.18 0.18 -11.10
CA ARG A 483 5.38 0.11 -10.27
C ARG A 483 5.27 -1.09 -9.34
N ASP A 484 5.03 -0.88 -8.04
CA ASP A 484 4.75 -2.00 -7.14
C ASP A 484 3.35 -2.55 -7.39
N SER A 485 3.20 -3.87 -7.21
CA SER A 485 1.86 -4.43 -7.18
C SER A 485 1.26 -4.27 -5.78
N GLU A 486 0.07 -3.69 -5.69
CA GLU A 486 -0.62 -3.40 -4.44
C GLU A 486 -2.07 -3.92 -4.46
N ILE A 487 -2.68 -4.02 -3.28
CA ILE A 487 -4.09 -4.40 -3.11
C ILE A 487 -4.70 -3.57 -1.98
N ALA A 488 -5.95 -3.15 -2.14
CA ALA A 488 -6.71 -2.48 -1.11
C ALA A 488 -8.20 -2.82 -1.22
N MET A 489 -8.92 -2.71 -0.11
CA MET A 489 -10.38 -2.68 -0.10
C MET A 489 -10.85 -1.27 0.22
N GLY A 490 -12.01 -0.90 -0.30
CA GLY A 490 -12.77 0.23 0.20
C GLY A 490 -14.17 -0.20 0.58
N ALA A 491 -14.66 0.26 1.73
CA ALA A 491 -15.88 -0.25 2.32
C ALA A 491 -16.69 0.80 3.07
N PHE A 492 -18.00 0.56 3.15
CA PHE A 492 -18.93 1.28 4.01
C PHE A 492 -20.05 0.36 4.50
N GLN A 493 -20.72 0.76 5.58
CA GLN A 493 -21.94 0.13 6.04
C GLN A 493 -23.17 0.94 5.58
N PRO A 494 -24.06 0.41 4.72
CA PRO A 494 -25.18 1.17 4.14
C PRO A 494 -26.17 1.76 5.16
N TYR A 495 -26.21 1.20 6.37
CA TYR A 495 -27.04 1.66 7.48
C TYR A 495 -26.40 2.75 8.34
N HIS A 496 -25.09 2.98 8.18
CA HIS A 496 -24.31 3.92 8.98
C HIS A 496 -23.62 4.94 8.06
N LEU A 497 -24.43 5.65 7.27
CA LEU A 497 -23.98 6.74 6.38
C LEU A 497 -24.22 8.11 7.03
N ALA A 498 -23.40 9.10 6.72
CA ALA A 498 -23.48 10.50 7.17
C ALA A 498 -24.77 11.22 6.76
N THR A 499 -25.55 10.63 5.85
CA THR A 499 -26.92 11.08 5.54
C THR A 499 -27.94 10.67 6.62
N LYS A 500 -27.61 9.70 7.47
CA LYS A 500 -28.41 9.18 8.59
C LYS A 500 -27.63 9.40 9.89
N GLN A 501 -27.71 10.60 10.44
CA GLN A 501 -26.98 10.99 11.64
C GLN A 501 -27.59 10.41 12.94
N PRO A 502 -26.78 10.08 13.96
CA PRO A 502 -25.31 10.12 13.96
C PRO A 502 -24.68 8.88 13.30
N VAL A 503 -23.55 9.06 12.59
CA VAL A 503 -22.77 7.92 12.05
C VAL A 503 -22.06 7.20 13.19
N ARG A 504 -22.54 6.01 13.54
CA ARG A 504 -22.05 5.22 14.70
C ARG A 504 -21.89 3.74 14.37
N GLY A 505 -21.38 3.45 13.18
CA GLY A 505 -21.03 2.10 12.74
C GLY A 505 -19.64 1.65 13.22
N GLN A 506 -19.16 0.55 12.65
CA GLN A 506 -17.86 -0.04 12.94
C GLN A 506 -16.69 0.87 12.54
N ILE A 507 -16.82 1.67 11.46
CA ILE A 507 -15.78 2.62 11.03
C ILE A 507 -15.57 3.70 12.10
N TYR A 508 -16.65 4.31 12.59
CA TYR A 508 -16.61 5.20 13.75
C TYR A 508 -15.97 4.53 14.98
N GLY A 509 -16.35 3.27 15.25
CA GLY A 509 -15.80 2.49 16.36
C GLY A 509 -14.29 2.30 16.27
N LEU A 510 -13.79 1.87 15.11
CA LEU A 510 -12.37 1.72 14.82
C LEU A 510 -11.63 3.05 14.98
N ARG A 511 -12.15 4.13 14.40
CA ARG A 511 -11.53 5.46 14.49
C ARG A 511 -11.48 5.97 15.92
N MET A 512 -12.51 5.72 16.75
CA MET A 512 -12.46 6.01 18.19
C MET A 512 -11.45 5.14 18.95
N ALA A 513 -11.27 3.88 18.55
CA ALA A 513 -10.31 2.99 19.16
C ALA A 513 -8.87 3.45 18.87
N LEU A 514 -8.56 3.74 17.60
CA LEU A 514 -7.26 4.31 17.18
C LEU A 514 -6.98 5.64 17.86
N TRP A 515 -7.97 6.52 17.95
CA TRP A 515 -7.77 7.80 18.66
C TRP A 515 -7.55 7.60 20.15
N LYS A 516 -8.16 6.59 20.78
CA LYS A 516 -7.90 6.27 22.18
C LYS A 516 -6.47 5.75 22.37
N GLU A 517 -6.02 4.87 21.49
CA GLU A 517 -4.65 4.35 21.45
C GLU A 517 -3.63 5.49 21.30
N HIS A 518 -3.82 6.34 20.28
CA HIS A 518 -2.87 7.41 19.98
C HIS A 518 -2.92 8.56 20.99
N LEU A 519 -4.09 8.97 21.45
CA LEU A 519 -4.23 10.14 22.35
C LEU A 519 -4.10 9.76 23.83
N GLY A 520 -4.19 8.47 24.18
CA GLY A 520 -4.19 8.00 25.57
C GLY A 520 -5.43 8.35 26.38
N GLN A 521 -6.34 9.16 25.82
CA GLN A 521 -7.52 9.67 26.52
C GLN A 521 -8.75 9.69 25.62
N ARG A 522 -9.93 9.80 26.25
CA ARG A 522 -11.21 10.03 25.57
C ARG A 522 -11.66 11.45 25.83
N HIS A 523 -12.23 12.08 24.82
CA HIS A 523 -12.84 13.40 24.94
C HIS A 523 -14.06 13.50 24.02
N ASP A 524 -15.09 14.23 24.45
CA ASP A 524 -16.37 14.29 23.71
C ASP A 524 -16.22 14.94 22.33
N SER A 525 -15.28 15.88 22.16
CA SER A 525 -15.04 16.53 20.86
C SER A 525 -14.59 15.54 19.77
N PHE A 526 -13.98 14.41 20.15
CA PHE A 526 -13.49 13.40 19.20
C PHE A 526 -14.63 12.69 18.46
N ALA A 527 -15.87 12.84 18.91
CA ALA A 527 -17.04 12.32 18.23
C ALA A 527 -17.49 13.19 17.02
N THR A 528 -16.89 14.37 16.84
CA THR A 528 -17.15 15.34 15.77
C THR A 528 -15.83 15.90 15.21
N PRO A 529 -15.05 15.10 14.45
CA PRO A 529 -13.71 15.45 14.00
C PRO A 529 -13.65 16.63 13.01
N GLU A 530 -14.77 16.96 12.38
CA GLU A 530 -14.86 18.15 11.54
C GLU A 530 -14.73 19.45 12.35
N THR A 531 -15.09 19.46 13.64
CA THR A 531 -15.17 20.71 14.41
C THR A 531 -13.79 21.31 14.72
N GLU A 532 -13.73 22.63 14.77
CA GLU A 532 -12.51 23.37 15.17
C GLU A 532 -12.06 22.97 16.59
N LYS A 533 -13.01 22.84 17.53
CA LYS A 533 -12.75 22.34 18.88
C LYS A 533 -12.05 20.98 18.88
N CYS A 534 -12.44 20.07 17.99
CA CYS A 534 -11.82 18.74 17.92
C CYS A 534 -10.37 18.82 17.43
N ILE A 535 -10.10 19.50 16.31
CA ILE A 535 -8.74 19.60 15.78
C ILE A 535 -7.80 20.35 16.73
N GLN A 536 -8.27 21.41 17.41
CA GLN A 536 -7.49 22.14 18.40
C GLN A 536 -7.15 21.27 19.62
N GLU A 537 -8.10 20.46 20.10
CA GLU A 537 -7.85 19.53 21.21
C GLU A 537 -6.82 18.46 20.83
N VAL A 538 -6.96 17.84 19.65
CA VAL A 538 -6.00 16.85 19.12
C VAL A 538 -4.62 17.49 18.95
N ASN A 539 -4.54 18.68 18.35
CA ASN A 539 -3.28 19.42 18.18
C ASN A 539 -2.63 19.73 19.54
N SER A 540 -3.42 20.16 20.54
CA SER A 540 -2.92 20.48 21.87
C SER A 540 -2.35 19.25 22.60
N ILE A 541 -3.04 18.11 22.53
CA ILE A 541 -2.55 16.84 23.08
C ILE A 541 -1.23 16.45 22.40
N ALA A 542 -1.20 16.47 21.07
CA ALA A 542 -0.01 16.09 20.30
C ALA A 542 1.20 17.01 20.55
N GLU A 543 0.96 18.30 20.80
CA GLU A 543 2.00 19.26 21.20
C GLU A 543 2.54 18.99 22.62
N ARG A 544 1.66 18.71 23.58
CA ARG A 544 2.08 18.32 24.95
C ARG A 544 2.90 17.03 24.92
N ASN A 545 2.44 16.03 24.17
CA ASN A 545 3.16 14.76 24.03
C ASN A 545 4.51 14.96 23.34
N TRP A 546 4.61 15.82 22.31
CA TRP A 546 5.91 16.16 21.71
C TRP A 546 6.88 16.75 22.72
N VAL A 547 6.44 17.68 23.57
CA VAL A 547 7.30 18.28 24.62
C VAL A 547 7.80 17.21 25.61
N LEU A 548 6.92 16.30 26.03
CA LEU A 548 7.29 15.19 26.92
C LEU A 548 8.23 14.19 26.24
N TYR A 549 7.98 13.88 24.97
CA TYR A 549 8.83 13.00 24.17
C TYR A 549 10.23 13.61 23.97
N SER A 550 10.32 14.90 23.62
CA SER A 550 11.58 15.58 23.30
C SER A 550 12.38 16.06 24.51
N SER A 551 11.76 16.12 25.70
CA SER A 551 12.43 16.54 26.95
C SER A 551 13.70 15.76 27.27
N GLU A 552 14.72 16.43 27.81
CA GLU A 552 15.94 15.79 28.33
C GLU A 552 15.67 14.97 29.60
N THR A 553 14.69 15.38 30.41
CA THR A 553 14.31 14.67 31.62
C THR A 553 13.15 13.71 31.36
N GLN A 554 13.19 12.55 32.02
CA GLN A 554 12.13 11.57 32.02
C GLN A 554 11.62 11.35 33.45
N GLU A 555 10.34 11.65 33.68
CA GLU A 555 9.72 11.49 35.01
C GLU A 555 8.69 10.35 35.01
N GLU A 556 7.93 10.22 33.92
CA GLU A 556 6.80 9.32 33.72
C GLU A 556 6.80 8.75 32.29
N ASP A 557 5.99 7.72 32.06
CA ASP A 557 5.71 7.19 30.73
C ASP A 557 4.98 8.24 29.89
N LEU A 558 5.10 8.13 28.57
CA LEU A 558 4.35 9.01 27.68
C LEU A 558 2.84 8.71 27.81
N PRO A 559 1.98 9.72 28.08
CA PRO A 559 0.57 9.48 28.38
C PRO A 559 -0.25 9.06 27.14
N GLY A 560 0.28 9.27 25.94
CA GLY A 560 -0.30 8.86 24.66
C GLY A 560 0.73 9.02 23.54
N HIS A 561 0.55 8.26 22.46
CA HIS A 561 1.55 8.10 21.41
C HIS A 561 1.56 9.20 20.33
N LEU A 562 0.48 9.96 20.18
CA LEU A 562 0.35 10.95 19.12
C LEU A 562 1.26 12.15 19.40
N LEU A 563 2.19 12.39 18.51
CA LEU A 563 3.12 13.50 18.54
C LEU A 563 2.80 14.46 17.39
N ARG A 564 2.89 15.77 17.64
CA ARG A 564 2.93 16.75 16.55
C ARG A 564 4.13 16.41 15.66
N TYR A 565 3.92 16.30 14.34
CA TYR A 565 5.05 16.10 13.43
C TYR A 565 6.00 17.31 13.55
N PRO A 566 7.33 17.12 13.67
CA PRO A 566 8.26 18.15 14.18
C PRO A 566 8.60 19.30 13.21
N ILE A 567 7.59 19.84 12.55
CA ILE A 567 7.65 20.97 11.65
C ILE A 567 6.83 22.16 12.17
N ASN A 568 7.27 23.35 11.78
CA ASN A 568 6.53 24.59 11.89
C ASN A 568 5.93 24.96 10.53
N VAL A 569 4.76 25.59 10.57
CA VAL A 569 4.03 26.07 9.38
C VAL A 569 3.85 27.57 9.52
N GLY A 570 4.42 28.33 8.58
CA GLY A 570 4.26 29.79 8.50
C GLY A 570 2.87 30.20 8.01
N GLU A 571 2.53 31.47 8.19
CA GLU A 571 1.25 32.05 7.73
C GLU A 571 1.05 31.93 6.21
N ASP A 572 2.15 31.92 5.44
CA ASP A 572 2.19 31.75 3.99
C ASP A 572 2.21 30.27 3.53
N GLY A 573 2.16 29.34 4.48
CA GLY A 573 2.29 27.90 4.24
C GLY A 573 3.73 27.42 4.03
N SER A 574 4.74 28.24 4.32
CA SER A 574 6.14 27.80 4.40
C SER A 574 6.33 26.74 5.49
N VAL A 575 7.24 25.80 5.27
CA VAL A 575 7.53 24.71 6.22
C VAL A 575 8.98 24.81 6.69
N SER A 576 9.17 24.87 8.00
CA SER A 576 10.49 24.82 8.65
C SER A 576 10.50 23.76 9.75
N SER A 577 11.67 23.45 10.33
CA SER A 577 11.74 22.66 11.56
C SER A 577 11.09 23.40 12.73
N LEU A 578 10.63 22.66 13.73
CA LEU A 578 10.32 23.26 15.03
C LEU A 578 11.60 23.83 15.67
N PRO A 579 11.54 24.96 16.40
CA PRO A 579 12.70 25.48 17.12
C PRO A 579 13.28 24.43 18.08
N GLY A 580 14.58 24.13 17.95
CA GLY A 580 15.26 23.12 18.77
C GLY A 580 15.00 21.67 18.33
N ALA A 581 14.37 21.46 17.18
CA ALA A 581 14.17 20.16 16.55
C ALA A 581 14.61 20.19 15.07
N GLU A 582 15.78 20.76 14.80
CA GLU A 582 16.40 20.75 13.48
C GLU A 582 16.72 19.31 13.04
N ASN A 583 17.12 18.47 14.00
CA ASN A 583 17.28 17.02 13.85
C ASN A 583 16.22 16.28 14.67
N PHE A 584 15.95 15.03 14.32
CA PHE A 584 15.11 14.18 15.17
C PHE A 584 15.79 13.95 16.53
N PRO A 585 15.01 13.80 17.62
CA PRO A 585 15.57 13.52 18.93
C PRO A 585 16.45 12.27 18.90
N ASP A 586 17.61 12.33 19.54
CA ASP A 586 18.64 11.28 19.60
C ASP A 586 19.41 11.00 18.29
N THR A 587 19.15 11.72 17.20
CA THR A 587 19.83 11.52 15.91
C THR A 587 20.60 12.76 15.44
N ASN A 588 21.39 12.62 14.38
CA ASN A 588 21.92 13.76 13.63
C ASN A 588 21.16 14.00 12.31
N ALA A 589 20.14 13.19 12.03
CA ALA A 589 19.28 13.28 10.87
C ALA A 589 18.39 14.54 10.87
N PRO A 590 18.51 15.40 9.85
CA PRO A 590 17.64 16.56 9.68
C PRO A 590 16.17 16.16 9.50
N VAL A 591 15.26 16.83 10.23
CA VAL A 591 13.80 16.60 10.15
C VAL A 591 13.23 16.89 8.77
N LEU A 592 13.78 17.91 8.11
CA LEU A 592 13.33 18.40 6.80
C LEU A 592 13.84 17.55 5.63
N GLY A 593 14.69 16.55 5.90
CA GLY A 593 15.37 15.79 4.86
C GLY A 593 16.43 16.59 4.13
N SER A 594 17.04 15.95 3.13
CA SER A 594 17.96 16.61 2.22
C SER A 594 17.84 16.05 0.81
N LYS A 595 17.94 16.94 -0.18
CA LYS A 595 17.96 16.56 -1.59
C LYS A 595 19.18 15.69 -1.86
N SER A 596 18.96 14.51 -2.42
CA SER A 596 20.06 13.67 -2.87
C SER A 596 20.64 14.15 -4.21
N ASN A 597 21.97 14.19 -4.31
CA ASN A 597 22.68 14.46 -5.57
C ASN A 597 23.03 13.18 -6.35
N ILE A 598 22.82 12.00 -5.73
CA ILE A 598 23.23 10.69 -6.27
C ILE A 598 21.99 9.87 -6.65
N LEU A 599 20.91 9.97 -5.86
CA LEU A 599 19.67 9.27 -6.14
C LEU A 599 18.90 10.05 -7.21
N PRO A 600 18.65 9.44 -8.39
CA PRO A 600 17.79 10.09 -9.36
C PRO A 600 16.37 10.19 -8.79
N PRO A 601 15.54 11.13 -9.27
CA PRO A 601 14.19 11.27 -8.73
C PRO A 601 13.38 9.98 -8.88
N ILE A 602 12.26 9.90 -8.15
CA ILE A 602 11.29 8.77 -8.09
C ILE A 602 10.96 8.18 -9.48
N SER A 603 11.14 8.93 -10.56
CA SER A 603 11.03 8.52 -11.97
C SER A 603 12.07 7.50 -12.49
N ARG A 604 13.19 7.24 -11.79
CA ARG A 604 14.30 6.39 -12.29
C ARG A 604 14.83 5.32 -11.32
N GLY A 605 14.33 5.26 -10.11
CA GLY A 605 14.90 4.44 -9.05
C GLY A 605 14.05 4.58 -7.82
N CYS A 606 13.66 3.48 -7.19
CA CYS A 606 13.28 3.54 -5.79
C CYS A 606 14.42 2.91 -5.03
N PHE A 607 15.11 3.72 -4.27
CA PHE A 607 16.25 3.30 -3.49
C PHE A 607 16.06 3.60 -2.01
N GLY A 608 14.81 3.86 -1.59
CA GLY A 608 14.37 4.04 -0.20
C GLY A 608 14.72 2.90 0.77
N CYS A 609 15.36 1.84 0.29
CA CYS A 609 15.70 0.64 1.04
C CYS A 609 17.19 0.26 0.86
N PHE A 610 18.04 1.20 0.43
CA PHE A 610 19.48 0.97 0.38
C PHE A 610 20.04 1.16 1.79
N ILE A 611 20.18 0.07 2.54
CA ILE A 611 21.07 0.05 3.70
C ILE A 611 22.49 0.11 3.15
N ALA A 612 23.15 1.25 3.34
CA ALA A 612 24.52 1.46 2.90
C ALA A 612 25.48 0.68 3.81
N VAL A 613 26.06 -0.40 3.29
CA VAL A 613 27.29 -0.98 3.86
C VAL A 613 28.46 -0.13 3.39
N ASP A 614 28.88 0.83 4.21
CA ASP A 614 30.17 1.51 4.02
C ASP A 614 31.28 0.69 4.71
N ASP A 615 32.17 0.11 3.91
CA ASP A 615 33.45 -0.46 4.33
C ASP A 615 34.54 0.62 4.32
N PRO A 616 35.32 0.76 5.41
CA PRO A 616 36.70 1.17 5.30
C PRO A 616 37.63 0.07 5.84
N SER A 617 38.12 -0.74 4.90
CA SER A 617 39.23 -1.64 5.08
C SER A 617 40.39 -1.03 5.90
N LYS A 618 40.80 -1.72 6.98
CA LYS A 618 42.20 -1.82 7.42
C LYS A 618 42.42 -3.00 8.37
N ARG A 619 43.07 -4.02 7.80
CA ARG A 619 44.00 -5.00 8.39
C ARG A 619 44.11 -5.03 9.92
N LEU A 620 43.79 -6.19 10.51
CA LEU A 620 44.59 -6.78 11.59
C LEU A 620 44.53 -8.31 11.52
N LYS A 621 45.70 -8.93 11.32
CA LYS A 621 45.93 -10.37 11.35
C LYS A 621 45.74 -10.88 12.78
N ILE A 622 44.90 -11.88 12.99
CA ILE A 622 44.97 -12.74 14.18
C ILE A 622 45.14 -14.20 13.74
N ARG A 623 46.23 -14.80 14.23
CA ARG A 623 46.63 -16.19 14.04
C ARG A 623 45.74 -17.13 14.86
N GLY A 624 45.21 -18.15 14.19
CA GLY A 624 45.37 -19.55 14.59
C GLY A 624 44.34 -20.16 15.56
N ARG A 625 43.53 -21.08 15.05
CA ARG A 625 43.33 -22.41 15.67
C ARG A 625 42.91 -23.44 14.62
N LYS A 626 43.64 -24.56 14.59
CA LYS A 626 43.46 -25.70 13.69
C LYS A 626 42.29 -26.56 14.19
N ALA A 627 41.38 -26.93 13.28
CA ALA A 627 40.57 -28.14 13.40
C ALA A 627 40.69 -28.96 12.11
N LYS A 628 40.98 -30.25 12.25
CA LYS A 628 41.32 -31.21 11.19
C LYS A 628 40.13 -31.49 10.26
N ARG A 629 40.33 -31.35 8.95
CA ARG A 629 39.49 -31.95 7.89
C ARG A 629 40.03 -33.35 7.53
N SER A 630 39.14 -34.31 7.35
CA SER A 630 39.37 -35.55 6.60
C SER A 630 38.96 -35.35 5.13
N SER A 631 39.69 -36.00 4.23
CA SER A 631 39.66 -35.87 2.78
C SER A 631 38.65 -36.81 2.09
N CYS A 632 37.97 -36.37 1.03
CA CYS A 632 38.07 -37.00 -0.30
C CYS A 632 37.39 -36.18 -1.41
N SER A 633 38.06 -36.26 -2.57
CA SER A 633 37.87 -35.74 -3.93
C SER A 633 36.55 -35.10 -4.38
N GLU A 634 36.69 -33.91 -4.96
CA GLU A 634 35.75 -33.25 -5.87
C GLU A 634 36.00 -33.74 -7.32
N ASP A 635 34.95 -34.21 -8.00
CA ASP A 635 34.93 -34.35 -9.45
C ASP A 635 33.99 -33.31 -10.05
N PHE A 636 34.60 -32.37 -10.77
CA PHE A 636 33.99 -31.36 -11.62
C PHE A 636 33.33 -32.00 -12.84
N TRP A 637 32.08 -31.64 -13.15
CA TRP A 637 31.51 -31.84 -14.48
C TRP A 637 30.97 -30.52 -15.05
N ASN A 638 31.66 -30.06 -16.09
CA ASN A 638 31.27 -29.00 -17.00
C ASN A 638 30.07 -29.44 -17.84
N SER A 639 29.09 -28.54 -17.98
CA SER A 639 27.99 -28.63 -18.94
C SER A 639 28.42 -28.07 -20.31
N SER A 640 28.38 -28.92 -21.33
CA SER A 640 28.40 -28.61 -22.77
C SER A 640 27.36 -29.55 -23.39
N GLY A 641 26.28 -29.09 -24.02
CA GLY A 641 26.29 -28.47 -25.34
C GLY A 641 25.97 -29.56 -26.37
N CYS A 642 24.70 -29.89 -26.59
CA CYS A 642 24.28 -30.82 -27.65
C CYS A 642 23.65 -30.04 -28.81
N GLU A 643 24.34 -30.15 -29.96
CA GLU A 643 23.98 -29.66 -31.28
C GLU A 643 22.84 -30.46 -31.94
N MET A 644 22.22 -29.81 -32.92
CA MET A 644 21.32 -30.35 -33.93
C MET A 644 22.09 -31.18 -34.96
N GLU A 645 21.48 -32.25 -35.50
CA GLU A 645 21.71 -32.66 -36.89
C GLU A 645 20.45 -33.17 -37.60
N HIS A 646 20.29 -32.58 -38.79
CA HIS A 646 19.53 -32.84 -40.01
C HIS A 646 18.98 -34.25 -40.34
N SER A 647 17.80 -34.25 -40.97
CA SER A 647 17.57 -35.02 -42.21
C SER A 647 16.54 -34.31 -43.08
N GLY A 648 16.93 -33.89 -44.28
CA GLY A 648 16.05 -33.28 -45.28
C GLY A 648 15.62 -34.29 -46.33
N VAL A 649 14.38 -34.14 -46.83
CA VAL A 649 13.97 -34.58 -48.17
C VAL A 649 13.07 -33.50 -48.76
N GLN A 650 13.48 -32.97 -49.91
CA GLN A 650 12.73 -32.03 -50.76
C GLN A 650 11.71 -32.78 -51.62
N SER A 651 10.54 -32.19 -51.85
CA SER A 651 9.92 -32.18 -53.18
C SER A 651 9.03 -30.94 -53.37
N GLN A 652 9.14 -30.34 -54.55
CA GLN A 652 8.45 -29.12 -54.99
C GLN A 652 7.06 -29.42 -55.56
N GLY A 653 6.16 -28.43 -55.57
CA GLY A 653 4.98 -28.42 -56.44
C GLY A 653 3.94 -27.36 -56.07
N SER A 654 3.82 -26.33 -56.89
CA SER A 654 2.87 -25.20 -56.78
C SER A 654 1.48 -25.49 -57.38
N ILE A 655 0.52 -24.58 -57.13
CA ILE A 655 -0.64 -24.13 -57.97
C ILE A 655 -2.07 -24.38 -57.40
N SER A 656 -2.71 -23.27 -56.99
CA SER A 656 -4.09 -22.75 -57.19
C SER A 656 -5.40 -23.47 -56.77
N SER A 657 -6.17 -22.74 -55.92
CA SER A 657 -7.63 -22.43 -55.88
C SER A 657 -8.70 -23.44 -56.34
N THR A 658 -9.78 -23.63 -55.53
CA THR A 658 -11.22 -23.31 -55.85
C THR A 658 -12.19 -23.70 -54.70
N ASN A 659 -13.02 -22.72 -54.29
CA ASN A 659 -14.39 -22.67 -53.71
C ASN A 659 -15.06 -23.73 -52.79
N VAL A 660 -15.50 -23.23 -51.62
CA VAL A 660 -16.87 -23.12 -51.03
C VAL A 660 -17.89 -24.30 -51.16
N SER A 661 -18.29 -24.92 -50.03
CA SER A 661 -19.60 -24.74 -49.34
C SER A 661 -19.94 -25.84 -48.30
N ASN A 662 -20.36 -25.35 -47.12
CA ASN A 662 -21.45 -25.80 -46.24
C ASN A 662 -21.32 -26.93 -45.17
N LEU A 663 -21.50 -26.44 -43.91
CA LEU A 663 -22.35 -26.90 -42.80
C LEU A 663 -21.84 -27.95 -41.77
N ASP A 664 -21.41 -27.42 -40.61
CA ASP A 664 -21.75 -27.70 -39.18
C ASP A 664 -21.99 -29.15 -38.68
N PRO A 665 -21.61 -29.52 -37.41
CA PRO A 665 -22.03 -28.75 -36.21
C PRO A 665 -21.10 -28.73 -34.96
N SER A 666 -21.46 -27.80 -34.06
CA SER A 666 -21.34 -27.84 -32.59
C SER A 666 -19.95 -27.74 -31.94
N GLY A 667 -19.62 -26.54 -31.47
CA GLY A 667 -18.55 -26.28 -30.51
C GLY A 667 -19.01 -25.29 -29.44
N SER A 668 -19.10 -25.76 -28.20
CA SER A 668 -19.43 -24.98 -27.00
C SER A 668 -18.38 -23.90 -26.72
N THR A 669 -18.76 -22.62 -26.80
CA THR A 669 -17.93 -21.52 -26.29
C THR A 669 -18.31 -21.19 -24.85
N SER A 670 -17.53 -21.69 -23.90
CA SER A 670 -17.52 -21.18 -22.53
C SER A 670 -16.88 -19.79 -22.53
N HIS A 671 -17.71 -18.75 -22.48
CA HIS A 671 -17.25 -17.39 -22.19
C HIS A 671 -16.70 -17.33 -20.76
N PRO A 672 -15.51 -16.75 -20.52
CA PRO A 672 -15.06 -16.46 -19.16
C PRO A 672 -15.96 -15.38 -18.56
N SER A 673 -16.41 -15.58 -17.33
CA SER A 673 -17.30 -14.66 -16.62
C SER A 673 -16.71 -13.24 -16.59
N GLU A 674 -17.37 -12.30 -17.25
CA GLU A 674 -17.03 -10.88 -17.24
C GLU A 674 -17.03 -10.35 -15.79
N PHE A 675 -15.90 -9.81 -15.35
CA PHE A 675 -15.88 -9.01 -14.14
C PHE A 675 -16.60 -7.69 -14.43
N VAL A 676 -17.87 -7.61 -14.05
CA VAL A 676 -18.66 -6.38 -14.08
C VAL A 676 -18.46 -5.65 -12.75
N ASN A 677 -17.95 -4.42 -12.82
CA ASN A 677 -17.76 -3.54 -11.68
C ASN A 677 -19.11 -2.95 -11.23
N HIS A 678 -19.94 -3.79 -10.59
CA HIS A 678 -21.26 -3.40 -10.10
C HIS A 678 -21.20 -2.31 -9.04
N GLY A 679 -20.09 -2.19 -8.29
CA GLY A 679 -19.85 -1.11 -7.33
C GLY A 679 -19.72 0.25 -8.02
N LEU A 680 -18.95 0.33 -9.11
CA LEU A 680 -18.85 1.54 -9.93
C LEU A 680 -20.18 1.91 -10.59
N LEU A 681 -20.94 0.91 -11.07
CA LEU A 681 -22.26 1.14 -11.67
C LEU A 681 -23.27 1.63 -10.63
N LEU A 682 -23.35 0.97 -9.48
CA LEU A 682 -24.22 1.37 -8.37
C LEU A 682 -23.81 2.73 -7.81
N TRP A 683 -22.51 3.00 -7.68
CA TRP A 683 -22.00 4.29 -7.27
C TRP A 683 -22.33 5.38 -8.31
N SER A 684 -22.16 5.11 -9.60
CA SER A 684 -22.50 6.05 -10.68
C SER A 684 -24.00 6.35 -10.68
N GLN A 685 -24.85 5.34 -10.50
CA GLN A 685 -26.30 5.50 -10.36
C GLN A 685 -26.68 6.30 -9.10
N THR A 686 -26.07 5.97 -7.95
CA THR A 686 -26.28 6.66 -6.67
C THR A 686 -25.81 8.11 -6.74
N ARG A 687 -24.70 8.37 -7.45
CA ARG A 687 -24.16 9.71 -7.71
C ARG A 687 -25.06 10.51 -8.64
N GLN A 688 -25.61 9.90 -9.69
CA GLN A 688 -26.59 10.56 -10.57
C GLN A 688 -27.85 10.95 -9.79
N GLN A 689 -28.32 10.09 -8.88
CA GLN A 689 -29.42 10.41 -7.97
C GLN A 689 -29.04 11.53 -6.97
N TRP A 690 -27.80 11.55 -6.47
CA TRP A 690 -27.32 12.57 -5.54
C TRP A 690 -27.13 13.95 -6.19
N LEU A 691 -26.59 13.99 -7.42
CA LEU A 691 -26.48 15.22 -8.22
C LEU A 691 -27.86 15.70 -8.73
N GLY A 692 -28.81 14.77 -8.92
CA GLY A 692 -30.18 15.06 -9.31
C GLY A 692 -30.98 15.81 -8.24
N ASN A 693 -30.67 15.63 -6.96
CA ASN A 693 -31.40 16.27 -5.86
C ASN A 693 -30.98 17.72 -5.53
N ASN A 694 -29.95 18.26 -6.20
CA ASN A 694 -29.47 19.64 -5.96
C ASN A 694 -29.71 20.62 -7.13
N LYS A 695 -30.52 20.27 -8.12
CA LYS A 695 -30.93 21.22 -9.16
C LYS A 695 -32.36 21.69 -8.94
N SER A 696 -32.51 22.83 -8.27
CA SER A 696 -33.68 23.68 -8.49
C SER A 696 -33.72 24.00 -9.99
N GLU A 697 -34.76 23.54 -10.69
CA GLU A 697 -34.93 23.79 -12.11
C GLU A 697 -35.04 25.29 -12.40
N LYS A 698 -33.97 25.90 -12.91
CA LYS A 698 -34.09 27.02 -13.84
C LYS A 698 -33.72 26.52 -15.23
N ARG A 699 -34.75 26.20 -16.01
CA ARG A 699 -34.66 25.93 -17.45
C ARG A 699 -33.93 27.09 -18.14
N VAL A 700 -32.69 26.87 -18.57
CA VAL A 700 -32.04 27.68 -19.60
C VAL A 700 -32.34 26.99 -20.94
N GLN A 701 -32.98 27.71 -21.86
CA GLN A 701 -33.26 27.21 -23.21
C GLN A 701 -31.95 26.88 -23.95
N PRO A 702 -31.90 25.81 -24.77
CA PRO A 702 -30.71 25.49 -25.55
C PRO A 702 -30.50 26.55 -26.64
N ARG A 703 -29.33 27.23 -26.60
CA ARG A 703 -28.85 28.06 -27.72
C ARG A 703 -28.40 27.14 -28.86
N GLN A 704 -28.75 27.51 -30.10
CA GLN A 704 -28.25 26.84 -31.30
C GLN A 704 -26.72 27.02 -31.41
N PRO A 705 -25.98 25.99 -31.87
CA PRO A 705 -24.54 26.10 -32.10
C PRO A 705 -24.22 27.19 -33.12
N THR A 706 -23.10 27.87 -32.91
CA THR A 706 -22.62 28.99 -33.73
C THR A 706 -22.01 28.47 -35.04
N ILE A 707 -21.48 27.25 -35.02
CA ILE A 707 -20.95 26.54 -36.20
C ILE A 707 -22.03 25.60 -36.74
N SER A 708 -22.37 25.74 -38.02
CA SER A 708 -23.28 24.80 -38.71
C SER A 708 -22.58 23.46 -38.92
N TRP A 709 -23.25 22.35 -38.60
CA TRP A 709 -22.77 20.97 -38.82
C TRP A 709 -22.42 20.63 -40.28
N ASN A 710 -22.78 21.49 -41.23
CA ASN A 710 -22.44 21.33 -42.64
C ASN A 710 -21.19 22.14 -43.07
N THR A 711 -20.44 22.72 -42.13
CA THR A 711 -19.25 23.54 -42.43
C THR A 711 -18.04 22.62 -42.65
N ILE A 712 -17.51 22.59 -43.87
CA ILE A 712 -16.34 21.78 -44.25
C ILE A 712 -15.06 22.61 -44.01
N TYR A 713 -13.98 22.02 -43.50
CA TYR A 713 -12.73 22.70 -43.12
C TYR A 713 -12.20 23.70 -44.18
N GLU A 714 -12.25 23.34 -45.46
CA GLU A 714 -11.84 24.22 -46.58
C GLU A 714 -12.60 25.55 -46.64
N SER A 715 -13.86 25.59 -46.20
CA SER A 715 -14.69 26.80 -46.20
C SER A 715 -14.25 27.84 -45.16
N LEU A 716 -13.54 27.40 -44.10
CA LEU A 716 -12.98 28.26 -43.06
C LEU A 716 -11.56 28.72 -43.39
N HIS A 717 -10.80 27.90 -44.11
CA HIS A 717 -9.39 28.16 -44.42
C HIS A 717 -9.18 29.23 -45.52
N GLY A 718 -10.25 29.66 -46.21
CA GLY A 718 -10.20 30.64 -47.30
C GLY A 718 -10.81 32.02 -47.02
N ASN A 719 -11.34 32.28 -45.82
CA ASN A 719 -12.12 33.49 -45.55
C ASN A 719 -11.58 34.27 -44.34
N TYR A 720 -10.89 35.40 -44.58
CA TYR A 720 -10.33 36.27 -43.54
C TYR A 720 -11.38 37.11 -42.78
N LYS A 721 -12.68 36.79 -42.89
CA LYS A 721 -13.75 37.51 -42.18
C LYS A 721 -13.96 36.91 -40.79
N SER A 722 -13.97 37.76 -39.77
CA SER A 722 -14.32 37.37 -38.39
C SER A 722 -15.76 36.83 -38.31
N PHE A 723 -15.98 35.81 -37.48
CA PHE A 723 -17.32 35.29 -37.21
C PHE A 723 -18.22 36.38 -36.59
N PRO A 724 -19.52 36.42 -36.93
CA PRO A 724 -20.44 37.43 -36.42
C PRO A 724 -20.68 37.34 -34.90
N HIS A 725 -20.36 36.20 -34.26
CA HIS A 725 -20.39 36.02 -32.81
C HIS A 725 -19.15 35.25 -32.33
N PRO A 726 -18.63 35.51 -31.11
CA PRO A 726 -17.54 34.73 -30.53
C PRO A 726 -17.93 33.26 -30.36
N ILE A 727 -17.07 32.36 -30.82
CA ILE A 727 -17.28 30.91 -30.69
C ILE A 727 -16.76 30.46 -29.31
N PRO A 728 -17.57 29.79 -28.48
CA PRO A 728 -17.10 29.20 -27.24
C PRO A 728 -15.95 28.22 -27.48
N LEU A 729 -14.90 28.29 -26.65
CA LEU A 729 -13.72 27.43 -26.77
C LEU A 729 -14.05 25.92 -26.90
N PRO A 730 -15.01 25.36 -26.13
CA PRO A 730 -15.38 23.94 -26.28
C PRO A 730 -15.90 23.60 -27.68
N GLU A 731 -16.69 24.49 -28.29
CA GLU A 731 -17.28 24.27 -29.63
C GLU A 731 -16.19 24.29 -30.72
N MET A 732 -15.16 25.12 -30.55
CA MET A 732 -14.00 25.15 -31.46
C MET A 732 -13.09 23.93 -31.27
N VAL A 733 -12.92 23.47 -30.03
CA VAL A 733 -12.14 22.25 -29.74
C VAL A 733 -12.79 21.04 -30.37
N ASP A 734 -14.10 20.86 -30.19
CA ASP A 734 -14.86 19.75 -30.77
C ASP A 734 -14.78 19.78 -32.31
N PHE A 735 -14.95 20.95 -32.93
CA PHE A 735 -14.80 21.10 -34.39
C PHE A 735 -13.41 20.72 -34.92
N LEU A 736 -12.34 21.12 -34.24
CA LEU A 736 -10.97 20.80 -34.68
C LEU A 736 -10.63 19.32 -34.49
N VAL A 737 -11.14 18.70 -33.43
CA VAL A 737 -10.99 17.25 -33.20
C VAL A 737 -11.64 16.46 -34.34
N ASP A 738 -12.87 16.83 -34.72
CA ASP A 738 -13.58 16.17 -35.83
C ASP A 738 -12.83 16.32 -37.17
N VAL A 739 -12.21 17.48 -37.42
CA VAL A 739 -11.37 17.71 -38.62
C VAL A 739 -10.11 16.86 -38.58
N TRP A 740 -9.40 16.80 -37.45
CA TRP A 740 -8.17 16.01 -37.31
C TRP A 740 -8.41 14.50 -37.44
N GLU A 741 -9.57 14.01 -37.00
CA GLU A 741 -9.99 12.63 -37.23
C GLU A 741 -10.25 12.36 -38.72
N GLN A 742 -10.90 13.28 -39.43
CA GLN A 742 -11.17 13.13 -40.87
C GLN A 742 -9.90 13.19 -41.73
N GLU A 743 -8.91 13.99 -41.35
CA GLU A 743 -7.62 14.10 -42.06
C GLU A 743 -6.61 12.99 -41.68
N GLY A 744 -6.96 12.07 -40.77
CA GLY A 744 -6.11 10.94 -40.40
C GLY A 744 -4.82 11.36 -39.69
N LEU A 745 -4.80 12.54 -39.05
CA LEU A 745 -3.66 13.08 -38.32
C LEU A 745 -3.46 12.42 -36.94
N TYR A 746 -4.38 11.53 -36.57
CA TYR A 746 -4.23 10.54 -35.51
C TYR A 746 -4.20 9.12 -36.10
N GLY A 747 -2.99 8.56 -36.21
CA GLY A 747 -2.72 7.18 -36.63
C GLY A 747 -1.47 6.65 -35.93
#